data_AF-A0A7Y3I7J6-F1
#
_entry.id   AF-A0A7Y3I7J6-F1
#
_cell.length_a   1.000
_cell.length_b   1.000
_cell.length_c   1.000
_cell.angle_alpha   90.00
_cell.angle_beta   90.00
_cell.angle_gamma   90.00
#
_symmetry.space_group_name_H-M   'P 1'
#
loop_
_entity.id
_entity.type
_entity.pdbx_description
1 polymer ?
#
loop_
_entity_poly.entity_id
_entity_poly.type
_entity_poly.pdbx_seq_one_letter_code
_entity_poly.pdbx_strand_id
1 'polypeptide(L)'
;MLVLGVVAGVLVFLFVKRRAPTRTAPAGLVKRIDESFADAGRRLKRAKRPKIGASKALVLMGPAGSTKTSLIERSGLGVELLVGEVNRGDEIIPTAVTNIWAGGDAIIVEAGPEVIDDEASWKRLVRRLRPKRWAPTLGRGALPPRAAIVCVPIHEFLTPDAVEYGRHTAAALRDRLAQLAGGLGIELPTYVVFTKLDRIPYFADFVAPLDNRETQEVLGATLPFQVEMESEAYGEQQTHRVRDALSRLHRTLAMSRIDLLPREGDAVARLGAYEFPRELNKVRDRLTQFLVDLCRPTQLSVGPQLRGFYFTGVRALEVAARPSAAAAPRATPDAGHMEATRIFSPQELASLQSGAPAPAENQVVPQWVFVSRLLREVIGKDPAAEALTGNGLLVHMARRGLLAAAMVVFIALGVGTFVSFRLNGTLVSEAEDAVRGVSALPETVVGVPDAAQLAVLDDLRQVSERLTGFEVEGPPLSYRWGLYGGEEVREVTRSTYFDRFHRLLLGDARAALVDYLGALGSSGSGSGSRDGAYSALKAYLITAGFADRSTPEFLTPVLMDRWQEGRAADAATADPIRAQFDFYAQELALEDPFSFLPYEPVVESARAYVQSFSDQDRYYSALLDEATRQGEDIVFGSLYPQAAQVLRNDVTVPGAFTEDGWAFVQAQLENIDELLSLEDWVIGSPSLPPADRQALATDLGRRFQSEYVDRWAAFVAGAQVSSGGGVAGTARRLETLSARQSPLLQMFALVSQHTSVDSTVATAFQPVHVVVPPGQTDRLIGDGNQAYVDGLAEVRNALSPVLEASGPADAGALSGVAGSADQAEDAVRQVAQAFLIEGRAAQVGDLVQ
;
A
#
# COMPACT_ATOMS: atom_id res chain seq x y z
N MET A 1 7.11 4.41 11.97
CA MET A 1 8.12 3.52 11.34
C MET A 1 7.71 2.06 11.23
N LEU A 2 7.22 1.40 12.30
CA LEU A 2 6.78 0.00 12.27
C LEU A 2 5.63 -0.26 11.26
N VAL A 3 4.72 0.71 11.11
CA VAL A 3 3.61 0.66 10.14
C VAL A 3 4.11 0.74 8.69
N LEU A 4 5.12 1.56 8.39
CA LEU A 4 5.68 1.68 7.04
C LEU A 4 6.39 0.39 6.60
N GLY A 5 7.09 -0.28 7.53
CA GLY A 5 7.72 -1.58 7.27
C GLY A 5 6.70 -2.69 6.98
N VAL A 6 5.55 -2.67 7.67
CA VAL A 6 4.44 -3.59 7.38
C VAL A 6 3.80 -3.27 6.03
N VAL A 7 3.61 -1.99 5.70
CA VAL A 7 3.03 -1.56 4.40
C VAL A 7 3.96 -1.92 3.23
N ALA A 8 5.27 -1.73 3.35
CA ALA A 8 6.24 -2.15 2.33
C ALA A 8 6.28 -3.68 2.17
N GLY A 9 6.23 -4.43 3.28
CA GLY A 9 6.13 -5.89 3.26
C GLY A 9 4.83 -6.38 2.60
N VAL A 10 3.71 -5.70 2.85
CA VAL A 10 2.41 -5.98 2.22
C VAL A 10 2.41 -5.62 0.73
N LEU A 11 3.04 -4.51 0.34
CA LEU A 11 3.16 -4.09 -1.06
C LEU A 11 4.04 -5.07 -1.86
N VAL A 12 5.17 -5.51 -1.32
CA VAL A 12 6.01 -6.55 -1.94
C VAL A 12 5.26 -7.87 -2.04
N PHE A 13 4.51 -8.25 -1.01
CA PHE A 13 3.67 -9.46 -1.03
C PHE A 13 2.53 -9.38 -2.07
N LEU A 14 1.90 -8.20 -2.23
CA LEU A 14 0.86 -7.96 -3.24
C LEU A 14 1.44 -7.89 -4.66
N PHE A 15 2.65 -7.37 -4.83
CA PHE A 15 3.34 -7.28 -6.12
C PHE A 15 3.78 -8.67 -6.62
N VAL A 16 4.28 -9.53 -5.73
CA VAL A 16 4.64 -10.93 -6.06
C VAL A 16 3.39 -11.77 -6.37
N LYS A 17 2.23 -11.45 -5.76
CA LYS A 17 0.96 -12.13 -6.04
C LYS A 17 0.36 -11.79 -7.41
N ARG A 18 0.79 -10.70 -8.07
CA ARG A 18 0.21 -10.20 -9.33
C ARG A 18 0.81 -10.78 -10.61
N ARG A 19 1.79 -11.70 -10.54
CA ARG A 19 2.32 -12.40 -11.72
C ARG A 19 2.06 -13.89 -11.65
N ALA A 20 0.83 -14.30 -11.97
CA ALA A 20 0.52 -15.66 -12.38
C ALA A 20 -0.61 -15.60 -13.42
N PRO A 21 -0.38 -16.02 -14.68
CA PRO A 21 -1.44 -16.10 -15.66
C PRO A 21 -2.39 -17.26 -15.29
N THR A 22 -3.56 -16.92 -14.77
CA THR A 22 -4.66 -17.88 -14.59
C THR A 22 -5.40 -18.05 -15.90
N ARG A 23 -5.10 -19.13 -16.62
CA ARG A 23 -6.05 -19.71 -17.58
C ARG A 23 -7.29 -20.16 -16.81
N THR A 24 -8.45 -19.74 -17.29
CA THR A 24 -9.77 -19.94 -16.70
C THR A 24 -10.16 -21.41 -16.69
N ALA A 25 -10.32 -21.96 -15.49
CA ALA A 25 -10.98 -23.25 -15.25
C ALA A 25 -12.48 -23.16 -15.62
N PRO A 26 -13.18 -24.29 -15.83
CA PRO A 26 -14.64 -24.28 -15.73
C PRO A 26 -15.02 -23.84 -14.31
N ALA A 27 -15.54 -22.61 -14.17
CA ALA A 27 -15.72 -21.90 -12.90
C ALA A 27 -16.50 -22.69 -11.83
N GLY A 28 -17.25 -23.73 -12.21
CA GLY A 28 -18.01 -24.60 -11.32
C GLY A 28 -17.16 -25.55 -10.45
N LEU A 29 -16.14 -26.24 -11.00
CA LEU A 29 -15.45 -27.32 -10.26
C LEU A 29 -14.58 -26.77 -9.11
N VAL A 30 -13.83 -25.70 -9.37
CA VAL A 30 -13.02 -24.98 -8.35
C VAL A 30 -13.90 -24.43 -7.22
N LYS A 31 -15.09 -23.90 -7.56
CA LYS A 31 -16.06 -23.41 -6.58
C LYS A 31 -16.61 -24.53 -5.71
N ARG A 32 -16.98 -25.68 -6.31
CA ARG A 32 -17.44 -26.86 -5.57
C ARG A 32 -16.37 -27.39 -4.60
N ILE A 33 -15.09 -27.40 -4.98
CA ILE A 33 -13.98 -27.74 -4.06
C ILE A 33 -13.96 -26.78 -2.87
N ASP A 34 -14.12 -25.48 -3.11
CA ASP A 34 -14.11 -24.48 -2.04
C ASP A 34 -15.28 -24.63 -1.07
N GLU A 35 -16.47 -24.92 -1.61
CA GLU A 35 -17.68 -25.21 -0.84
C GLU A 35 -17.49 -26.48 0.00
N SER A 36 -16.97 -27.57 -0.59
CA SER A 36 -16.69 -28.82 0.13
C SER A 36 -15.72 -28.62 1.30
N PHE A 37 -14.63 -27.87 1.10
CA PHE A 37 -13.69 -27.60 2.20
C PHE A 37 -14.27 -26.65 3.27
N ALA A 38 -15.16 -25.73 2.87
CA ALA A 38 -15.87 -24.87 3.82
C ALA A 38 -16.84 -25.68 4.69
N ASP A 39 -17.60 -26.59 4.09
CA ASP A 39 -18.53 -27.48 4.79
C ASP A 39 -17.84 -28.45 5.73
N ALA A 40 -16.77 -29.09 5.27
CA ALA A 40 -15.93 -29.94 6.12
C ALA A 40 -15.39 -29.12 7.31
N GLY A 41 -14.94 -27.89 7.08
CA GLY A 41 -14.51 -26.97 8.14
C GLY A 41 -15.61 -26.62 9.15
N ARG A 42 -16.85 -26.41 8.69
CA ARG A 42 -18.01 -26.17 9.55
C ARG A 42 -18.34 -27.39 10.43
N ARG A 43 -18.35 -28.59 9.84
CA ARG A 43 -18.62 -29.84 10.58
C ARG A 43 -17.52 -30.17 11.59
N LEU A 44 -16.25 -30.03 11.22
CA LEU A 44 -15.12 -30.19 12.15
C LEU A 44 -15.22 -29.23 13.35
N LYS A 45 -15.60 -27.97 13.12
CA LYS A 45 -15.80 -26.98 14.19
C LYS A 45 -16.93 -27.40 15.13
N ARG A 46 -18.05 -27.91 14.61
CA ARG A 46 -19.18 -28.43 15.42
C ARG A 46 -18.76 -29.64 16.26
N ALA A 47 -17.96 -30.54 15.68
CA ALA A 47 -17.43 -31.72 16.35
C ALA A 47 -16.23 -31.42 17.29
N LYS A 48 -15.84 -30.15 17.48
CA LYS A 48 -14.68 -29.71 18.27
C LYS A 48 -13.35 -30.38 17.85
N ARG A 49 -13.21 -30.74 16.57
CA ARG A 49 -11.98 -31.33 16.00
C ARG A 49 -11.06 -30.25 15.42
N PRO A 50 -9.75 -30.50 15.35
CA PRO A 50 -8.81 -29.57 14.71
C PRO A 50 -9.19 -29.28 13.25
N LYS A 51 -8.89 -28.05 12.80
CA LYS A 51 -9.13 -27.61 11.42
C LYS A 51 -8.30 -28.45 10.44
N ILE A 52 -8.76 -28.55 9.19
CA ILE A 52 -8.08 -29.32 8.11
C ILE A 52 -6.58 -28.97 7.96
N GLY A 53 -6.24 -27.69 8.08
CA GLY A 53 -4.85 -27.23 8.00
C GLY A 53 -3.98 -27.53 9.23
N ALA A 54 -4.53 -28.11 10.30
CA ALA A 54 -3.86 -28.44 11.55
C ALA A 54 -3.88 -29.94 11.90
N SER A 55 -4.72 -30.74 11.23
CA SER A 55 -4.76 -32.21 11.37
C SER A 55 -3.82 -32.88 10.36
N LYS A 56 -3.43 -34.13 10.61
CA LYS A 56 -2.81 -35.01 9.59
C LYS A 56 -3.74 -35.12 8.38
N ALA A 57 -3.21 -35.13 7.16
CA ALA A 57 -4.05 -35.38 5.98
C ALA A 57 -3.46 -36.44 5.05
N LEU A 58 -4.33 -37.34 4.62
CA LEU A 58 -4.06 -38.41 3.67
C LEU A 58 -4.82 -38.10 2.39
N VAL A 59 -4.10 -37.94 1.28
CA VAL A 59 -4.69 -37.70 -0.04
C VAL A 59 -4.84 -39.02 -0.76
N LEU A 60 -6.06 -39.44 -1.03
CA LEU A 60 -6.37 -40.66 -1.74
C LEU A 60 -6.60 -40.36 -3.22
N MET A 61 -5.85 -41.05 -4.09
CA MET A 61 -5.89 -40.85 -5.54
C MET A 61 -5.67 -42.15 -6.31
N GLY A 62 -5.96 -42.15 -7.60
CA GLY A 62 -5.79 -43.29 -8.49
C GLY A 62 -6.88 -43.36 -9.57
N PRO A 63 -6.73 -44.25 -10.56
CA PRO A 63 -7.65 -44.36 -11.70
C PRO A 63 -9.11 -44.57 -11.30
N ALA A 64 -10.04 -44.29 -12.21
CA ALA A 64 -11.45 -44.60 -12.00
C ALA A 64 -11.65 -46.11 -11.73
N GLY A 65 -12.58 -46.47 -10.84
CA GLY A 65 -12.86 -47.87 -10.52
C GLY A 65 -11.77 -48.59 -9.70
N SER A 66 -10.78 -47.89 -9.13
CA SER A 66 -9.73 -48.47 -8.27
C SER A 66 -10.14 -48.70 -6.80
N THR A 67 -11.43 -48.74 -6.50
CA THR A 67 -11.99 -49.04 -5.16
C THR A 67 -11.54 -48.09 -4.04
N LYS A 68 -11.22 -46.83 -4.38
CA LYS A 68 -10.81 -45.77 -3.42
C LYS A 68 -11.80 -45.61 -2.26
N THR A 69 -13.06 -45.35 -2.59
CA THR A 69 -14.11 -45.09 -1.61
C THR A 69 -14.36 -46.31 -0.72
N SER A 70 -14.41 -47.50 -1.33
CA SER A 70 -14.58 -48.78 -0.63
C SER A 70 -13.42 -49.08 0.32
N LEU A 71 -12.17 -48.77 -0.07
CA LEU A 71 -10.99 -48.94 0.78
C LEU A 71 -11.14 -48.16 2.08
N ILE A 72 -11.66 -46.92 2.01
CA ILE A 72 -11.83 -46.06 3.18
C ILE A 72 -12.98 -46.53 4.07
N GLU A 73 -14.14 -46.85 3.51
CA GLU A 73 -15.29 -47.35 4.30
C GLU A 73 -14.97 -48.67 5.01
N ARG A 74 -14.21 -49.55 4.35
CA ARG A 74 -13.87 -50.89 4.85
C ARG A 74 -12.55 -50.94 5.61
N SER A 75 -11.96 -49.78 5.90
CA SER A 75 -10.66 -49.65 6.57
C SER A 75 -10.65 -49.94 8.07
N GLY A 76 -11.81 -50.09 8.71
CA GLY A 76 -11.90 -50.25 10.16
C GLY A 76 -11.44 -49.04 10.98
N LEU A 77 -11.19 -47.88 10.35
CA LEU A 77 -10.75 -46.65 11.01
C LEU A 77 -11.86 -45.88 11.76
N GLY A 78 -13.13 -46.32 11.67
CA GLY A 78 -14.26 -45.57 12.22
C GLY A 78 -14.38 -44.19 11.58
N VAL A 79 -14.39 -44.15 10.24
CA VAL A 79 -14.40 -42.91 9.46
C VAL A 79 -15.78 -42.26 9.46
N GLU A 80 -15.81 -40.95 9.67
CA GLU A 80 -17.02 -40.14 9.53
C GLU A 80 -16.95 -39.33 8.23
N LEU A 81 -17.95 -39.47 7.35
CA LEU A 81 -18.04 -38.69 6.11
C LEU A 81 -18.47 -37.24 6.43
N LEU A 82 -17.55 -36.29 6.22
CA LEU A 82 -17.82 -34.88 6.42
C LEU A 82 -18.49 -34.25 5.20
N VAL A 83 -18.03 -34.58 3.99
CA VAL A 83 -18.55 -34.02 2.74
C VAL A 83 -18.42 -35.05 1.64
N GLY A 84 -19.43 -35.12 0.78
CA GLY A 84 -19.54 -36.07 -0.32
C GLY A 84 -20.78 -36.94 -0.21
N GLU A 85 -21.02 -37.73 -1.25
CA GLU A 85 -21.99 -38.81 -1.25
C GLU A 85 -21.25 -40.10 -1.59
N VAL A 86 -21.40 -41.10 -0.73
CA VAL A 86 -20.70 -42.38 -0.87
C VAL A 86 -21.65 -43.50 -1.26
N ASN A 87 -22.85 -43.56 -0.66
CA ASN A 87 -23.82 -44.63 -0.88
C ASN A 87 -25.18 -44.10 -1.32
N ARG A 88 -25.83 -44.80 -2.25
CA ARG A 88 -27.27 -44.68 -2.56
C ARG A 88 -27.91 -46.06 -2.33
N GLY A 89 -28.43 -46.31 -1.13
CA GLY A 89 -28.78 -47.67 -0.70
C GLY A 89 -27.52 -48.47 -0.36
N ASP A 90 -27.39 -49.69 -0.90
CA ASP A 90 -26.21 -50.56 -0.74
C ASP A 90 -25.15 -50.36 -1.84
N GLU A 91 -25.38 -49.47 -2.82
CA GLU A 91 -24.47 -49.23 -3.95
C GLU A 91 -23.55 -48.01 -3.72
N ILE A 92 -22.26 -48.19 -4.00
CA ILE A 92 -21.22 -47.15 -3.86
C ILE A 92 -21.17 -46.29 -5.12
N ILE A 93 -21.34 -44.97 -4.96
CA ILE A 93 -21.38 -44.00 -6.06
C ILE A 93 -19.96 -43.51 -6.40
N PRO A 94 -19.61 -43.30 -7.68
CA PRO A 94 -18.36 -42.65 -8.06
C PRO A 94 -18.21 -41.23 -7.48
N THR A 95 -17.04 -40.93 -6.91
CA THR A 95 -16.71 -39.61 -6.36
C THR A 95 -16.68 -38.54 -7.47
N ALA A 96 -17.67 -37.64 -7.48
CA ALA A 96 -17.77 -36.58 -8.50
C ALA A 96 -16.69 -35.49 -8.34
N VAL A 97 -16.57 -34.89 -7.14
CA VAL A 97 -15.62 -33.78 -6.88
C VAL A 97 -14.59 -34.20 -5.85
N THR A 98 -14.97 -34.25 -4.58
CA THR A 98 -14.09 -34.68 -3.49
C THR A 98 -14.92 -35.24 -2.35
N ASN A 99 -14.46 -36.35 -1.78
CA ASN A 99 -15.01 -36.87 -0.54
C ASN A 99 -14.00 -36.58 0.59
N ILE A 100 -14.49 -36.07 1.72
CA ILE A 100 -13.67 -35.71 2.87
C ILE A 100 -14.18 -36.50 4.08
N TRP A 101 -13.32 -37.33 4.65
CA TRP A 101 -13.59 -38.07 5.89
C TRP A 101 -12.71 -37.59 7.02
N ALA A 102 -13.18 -37.77 8.24
CA ALA A 102 -12.36 -37.58 9.43
C ALA A 102 -12.33 -38.86 10.25
N GLY A 103 -11.16 -39.46 10.41
CA GLY A 103 -10.93 -40.72 11.14
C GLY A 103 -9.73 -40.60 12.06
N GLY A 104 -9.88 -40.95 13.33
CA GLY A 104 -8.82 -40.76 14.34
C GLY A 104 -8.37 -39.29 14.45
N ASP A 105 -7.08 -39.03 14.24
CA ASP A 105 -6.45 -37.70 14.19
C ASP A 105 -6.18 -37.21 12.76
N ALA A 106 -6.59 -37.98 11.75
CA ALA A 106 -6.35 -37.71 10.34
C ALA A 106 -7.62 -37.32 9.58
N ILE A 107 -7.41 -36.56 8.51
CA ILE A 107 -8.43 -36.22 7.52
C ILE A 107 -8.04 -36.89 6.22
N ILE A 108 -8.97 -37.65 5.65
CA ILE A 108 -8.78 -38.36 4.41
C ILE A 108 -9.51 -37.58 3.32
N VAL A 109 -8.81 -37.26 2.24
CA VAL A 109 -9.37 -36.52 1.12
C VAL A 109 -9.22 -37.36 -0.13
N GLU A 110 -10.34 -37.87 -0.64
CA GLU A 110 -10.38 -38.54 -1.95
C GLU A 110 -10.67 -37.51 -3.03
N ALA A 111 -9.80 -37.48 -4.04
CA ALA A 111 -10.01 -36.68 -5.24
C ALA A 111 -10.79 -37.50 -6.29
N GLY A 112 -11.87 -36.92 -6.82
CA GLY A 112 -12.56 -37.45 -7.98
C GLY A 112 -11.71 -37.38 -9.25
N PRO A 113 -12.00 -38.22 -10.26
CA PRO A 113 -11.21 -38.27 -11.51
C PRO A 113 -11.19 -36.90 -12.22
N GLU A 114 -12.32 -36.18 -12.28
CA GLU A 114 -12.39 -34.84 -12.88
C GLU A 114 -11.43 -33.83 -12.21
N VAL A 115 -11.23 -33.95 -10.90
CA VAL A 115 -10.33 -33.06 -10.15
C VAL A 115 -8.86 -33.44 -10.36
N ILE A 116 -8.58 -34.73 -10.57
CA ILE A 116 -7.22 -35.22 -10.88
C ILE A 116 -6.86 -34.84 -12.33
N ASP A 117 -7.80 -34.90 -13.27
CA ASP A 117 -7.53 -34.63 -14.68
C ASP A 117 -7.42 -33.12 -14.97
N ASP A 118 -8.19 -32.27 -14.29
CA ASP A 118 -8.11 -30.80 -14.43
C ASP A 118 -6.98 -30.19 -13.58
N GLU A 119 -6.01 -29.55 -14.24
CA GLU A 119 -4.84 -28.95 -13.57
C GLU A 119 -5.22 -27.82 -12.60
N ALA A 120 -6.21 -26.99 -12.95
CA ALA A 120 -6.61 -25.85 -12.12
C ALA A 120 -7.30 -26.31 -10.82
N SER A 121 -8.19 -27.29 -10.93
CA SER A 121 -8.90 -27.89 -9.80
C SER A 121 -7.95 -28.68 -8.91
N TRP A 122 -7.01 -29.44 -9.48
CA TRP A 122 -5.95 -30.09 -8.72
C TRP A 122 -5.12 -29.07 -7.93
N LYS A 123 -4.62 -28.01 -8.58
CA LYS A 123 -3.89 -26.92 -7.90
C LYS A 123 -4.72 -26.27 -6.79
N ARG A 124 -6.04 -26.13 -6.97
CA ARG A 124 -6.93 -25.62 -5.93
C ARG A 124 -7.03 -26.56 -4.73
N LEU A 125 -7.22 -27.85 -4.97
CA LEU A 125 -7.26 -28.89 -3.94
C LEU A 125 -5.97 -28.88 -3.11
N VAL A 126 -4.81 -28.89 -3.79
CA VAL A 126 -3.49 -28.83 -3.15
C VAL A 126 -3.35 -27.56 -2.28
N ARG A 127 -3.81 -26.41 -2.78
CA ARG A 127 -3.80 -25.15 -2.01
C ARG A 127 -4.68 -25.21 -0.77
N ARG A 128 -5.81 -25.92 -0.81
CA ARG A 128 -6.71 -26.11 0.36
C ARG A 128 -6.11 -27.04 1.41
N LEU A 129 -5.23 -27.96 1.01
CA LEU A 129 -4.51 -28.87 1.89
C LEU A 129 -3.26 -28.27 2.52
N ARG A 130 -2.79 -27.10 2.05
CA ARG A 130 -1.64 -26.40 2.64
C ARG A 130 -1.87 -26.12 4.13
N PRO A 131 -0.95 -26.52 5.01
CA PRO A 131 -1.02 -26.12 6.42
C PRO A 131 -0.96 -24.60 6.53
N LYS A 132 -1.86 -24.01 7.32
CA LYS A 132 -1.98 -22.55 7.46
C LYS A 132 -1.21 -21.99 8.66
N ARG A 133 -0.41 -22.81 9.36
CA ARG A 133 0.27 -22.40 10.59
C ARG A 133 1.61 -21.75 10.29
N TRP A 134 1.78 -20.52 10.79
CA TRP A 134 3.05 -19.78 10.74
C TRP A 134 3.89 -20.05 12.00
N ALA A 135 3.31 -20.72 13.02
CA ALA A 135 4.04 -21.06 14.25
C ALA A 135 5.38 -21.81 14.00
N PRO A 136 5.48 -22.75 13.03
CA PRO A 136 6.76 -23.39 12.71
C PRO A 136 7.80 -22.42 12.14
N THR A 137 7.41 -21.33 11.47
CA THR A 137 8.35 -20.31 10.96
C THR A 137 8.98 -19.49 12.08
N LEU A 138 8.35 -19.48 13.26
CA LEU A 138 8.84 -18.86 14.50
C LEU A 138 9.52 -19.89 15.43
N GLY A 139 9.78 -21.11 14.97
CA GLY A 139 10.43 -22.17 15.74
C GLY A 139 9.50 -22.88 16.75
N ARG A 140 8.17 -22.73 16.64
CA ARG A 140 7.20 -23.37 17.54
C ARG A 140 6.40 -24.46 16.82
N GLY A 141 6.74 -25.72 17.11
CA GLY A 141 6.04 -26.93 16.68
C GLY A 141 6.32 -27.34 15.23
N ALA A 142 5.97 -28.58 14.87
CA ALA A 142 6.11 -29.13 13.52
C ALA A 142 4.87 -28.87 12.66
N LEU A 143 5.05 -28.90 11.33
CA LEU A 143 3.92 -28.92 10.40
C LEU A 143 3.14 -30.24 10.54
N PRO A 144 1.80 -30.20 10.43
CA PRO A 144 1.00 -31.42 10.48
C PRO A 144 1.30 -32.30 9.26
N PRO A 145 1.42 -33.62 9.43
CA PRO A 145 1.88 -34.52 8.39
C PRO A 145 0.91 -34.66 7.22
N ARG A 146 1.48 -34.93 6.05
CA ARG A 146 0.78 -35.06 4.76
C ARG A 146 1.33 -36.27 4.02
N ALA A 147 0.48 -37.16 3.53
CA ALA A 147 0.89 -38.30 2.72
C ALA A 147 -0.12 -38.58 1.61
N ALA A 148 0.32 -39.28 0.57
CA ALA A 148 -0.52 -39.74 -0.53
C ALA A 148 -0.72 -41.26 -0.48
N ILE A 149 -1.92 -41.69 -0.83
CA ILE A 149 -2.30 -43.09 -0.99
C ILE A 149 -2.79 -43.27 -2.42
N VAL A 150 -2.12 -44.14 -3.16
CA VAL A 150 -2.36 -44.37 -4.58
C VAL A 150 -3.00 -45.73 -4.78
N CYS A 151 -4.28 -45.78 -5.14
CA CYS A 151 -5.00 -47.02 -5.40
C CYS A 151 -4.95 -47.39 -6.87
N VAL A 152 -4.45 -48.59 -7.18
CA VAL A 152 -4.30 -49.09 -8.55
C VAL A 152 -4.90 -50.48 -8.66
N PRO A 153 -5.78 -50.78 -9.62
CA PRO A 153 -6.29 -52.14 -9.80
C PRO A 153 -5.17 -53.08 -10.30
N ILE A 154 -4.97 -54.24 -9.66
CA ILE A 154 -3.87 -55.14 -10.02
C ILE A 154 -4.10 -55.92 -11.31
N HIS A 155 -5.37 -56.20 -11.66
CA HIS A 155 -5.73 -56.96 -12.85
C HIS A 155 -5.30 -56.29 -14.17
N GLU A 156 -5.12 -54.98 -14.17
CA GLU A 156 -4.58 -54.23 -15.31
C GLU A 156 -3.14 -54.64 -15.63
N PHE A 157 -2.42 -55.21 -14.67
CA PHE A 157 -1.08 -55.75 -14.89
C PHE A 157 -1.07 -57.19 -15.41
N LEU A 158 -2.24 -57.82 -15.58
CA LEU A 158 -2.38 -59.16 -16.17
C LEU A 158 -2.69 -59.11 -17.68
N THR A 159 -3.13 -57.97 -18.20
CA THR A 159 -3.52 -57.79 -19.60
C THR A 159 -2.28 -57.81 -20.53
N PRO A 160 -2.46 -58.05 -21.84
CA PRO A 160 -1.39 -57.92 -22.83
C PRO A 160 -0.73 -56.54 -22.83
N ASP A 161 -1.52 -55.50 -22.60
CA ASP A 161 -1.10 -54.08 -22.63
C ASP A 161 -0.56 -53.57 -21.28
N ALA A 162 -0.34 -54.46 -20.31
CA ALA A 162 0.04 -54.13 -18.94
C ALA A 162 1.25 -53.19 -18.80
N VAL A 163 2.25 -53.30 -19.71
CA VAL A 163 3.45 -52.44 -19.69
C VAL A 163 3.11 -51.01 -20.09
N GLU A 164 2.28 -50.85 -21.11
CA GLU A 164 1.84 -49.53 -21.59
C GLU A 164 0.91 -48.87 -20.57
N TYR A 165 -0.06 -49.63 -20.06
CA TYR A 165 -0.94 -49.18 -18.97
C TYR A 165 -0.14 -48.71 -17.76
N GLY A 166 0.84 -49.51 -17.31
CA GLY A 166 1.70 -49.19 -16.17
C GLY A 166 2.46 -47.88 -16.39
N ARG A 167 3.10 -47.73 -17.56
CA ARG A 167 3.86 -46.51 -17.91
C ARG A 167 2.98 -45.26 -17.95
N HIS A 168 1.83 -45.35 -18.63
CA HIS A 168 0.90 -44.23 -18.77
C HIS A 168 0.33 -43.80 -17.41
N THR A 169 -0.14 -44.77 -16.62
CA THR A 169 -0.71 -44.51 -15.29
C THR A 169 0.33 -43.97 -14.32
N ALA A 170 1.55 -44.51 -14.34
CA ALA A 170 2.64 -44.00 -13.51
C ALA A 170 3.00 -42.56 -13.86
N ALA A 171 3.09 -42.21 -15.15
CA ALA A 171 3.37 -40.85 -15.59
C ALA A 171 2.28 -39.87 -15.16
N ALA A 172 1.00 -40.18 -15.42
CA ALA A 172 -0.12 -39.31 -15.06
C ALA A 172 -0.21 -39.06 -13.54
N LEU A 173 -0.05 -40.11 -12.73
CA LEU A 173 -0.10 -39.98 -11.27
C LEU A 173 1.15 -39.31 -10.69
N ARG A 174 2.34 -39.59 -11.24
CA ARG A 174 3.59 -38.94 -10.83
C ARG A 174 3.49 -37.42 -10.97
N ASP A 175 2.97 -36.93 -12.09
CA ASP A 175 2.86 -35.48 -12.32
C ASP A 175 1.93 -34.83 -11.27
N ARG A 176 0.85 -35.50 -10.88
CA ARG A 176 -0.06 -35.02 -9.83
C ARG A 176 0.54 -35.11 -8.43
N LEU A 177 1.29 -36.16 -8.14
CA LEU A 177 2.05 -36.30 -6.90
C LEU A 177 3.15 -35.25 -6.78
N ALA A 178 3.87 -34.95 -7.86
CA ALA A 178 4.87 -33.89 -7.92
C ALA A 178 4.23 -32.51 -7.70
N GLN A 179 3.08 -32.25 -8.30
CA GLN A 179 2.31 -31.02 -8.06
C GLN A 179 1.83 -30.91 -6.60
N LEU A 180 1.44 -32.02 -5.98
CA LEU A 180 1.05 -32.08 -4.56
C LEU A 180 2.27 -31.83 -3.65
N ALA A 181 3.40 -32.49 -3.91
CA ALA A 181 4.66 -32.33 -3.18
C ALA A 181 5.18 -30.90 -3.27
N GLY A 182 5.34 -30.34 -4.48
CA GLY A 182 5.77 -28.96 -4.71
C GLY A 182 4.78 -27.93 -4.18
N GLY A 183 3.47 -28.21 -4.29
CA GLY A 183 2.44 -27.37 -3.71
C GLY A 183 2.49 -27.33 -2.18
N LEU A 184 2.77 -28.44 -1.51
CA LEU A 184 2.91 -28.51 -0.05
C LEU A 184 4.31 -28.09 0.45
N GLY A 185 5.32 -28.14 -0.41
CA GLY A 185 6.71 -27.82 -0.08
C GLY A 185 7.39 -28.89 0.78
N ILE A 186 7.01 -30.17 0.59
CA ILE A 186 7.50 -31.33 1.35
C ILE A 186 7.89 -32.46 0.40
N GLU A 187 8.82 -33.31 0.83
CA GLU A 187 8.98 -34.63 0.23
C GLU A 187 7.76 -35.46 0.62
N LEU A 188 7.01 -35.95 -0.35
CA LEU A 188 5.67 -36.50 -0.12
C LEU A 188 5.72 -38.02 0.07
N PRO A 189 5.49 -38.56 1.28
CA PRO A 189 5.34 -39.99 1.50
C PRO A 189 4.19 -40.54 0.67
N THR A 190 4.49 -41.51 -0.20
CA THR A 190 3.52 -42.11 -1.11
C THR A 190 3.40 -43.60 -0.83
N TYR A 191 2.19 -44.04 -0.49
CA TYR A 191 1.83 -45.45 -0.27
C TYR A 191 1.01 -45.94 -1.46
N VAL A 192 1.39 -47.07 -2.04
CA VAL A 192 0.67 -47.65 -3.18
C VAL A 192 -0.16 -48.85 -2.71
N VAL A 193 -1.44 -48.89 -3.06
CA VAL A 193 -2.34 -49.99 -2.71
C VAL A 193 -2.86 -50.62 -4.00
N PHE A 194 -2.40 -51.84 -4.27
CA PHE A 194 -2.89 -52.67 -5.36
C PHE A 194 -4.21 -53.32 -4.96
N THR A 195 -5.28 -52.86 -5.58
CA THR A 195 -6.66 -53.26 -5.29
C THR A 195 -7.13 -54.35 -6.25
N LYS A 196 -8.28 -54.96 -5.95
CA LYS A 196 -8.86 -56.05 -6.74
C LYS A 196 -7.96 -57.28 -6.87
N LEU A 197 -7.28 -57.65 -5.77
CA LEU A 197 -6.44 -58.85 -5.72
C LEU A 197 -7.21 -60.14 -6.04
N ASP A 198 -8.53 -60.13 -5.83
CA ASP A 198 -9.50 -61.16 -6.22
C ASP A 198 -9.56 -61.47 -7.72
N ARG A 199 -8.99 -60.60 -8.55
CA ARG A 199 -8.90 -60.82 -10.00
C ARG A 199 -7.65 -61.60 -10.42
N ILE A 200 -6.72 -61.85 -9.51
CA ILE A 200 -5.62 -62.78 -9.77
C ILE A 200 -6.18 -64.20 -9.66
N PRO A 201 -5.86 -65.10 -10.61
CA PRO A 201 -6.31 -66.48 -10.55
C PRO A 201 -5.96 -67.14 -9.21
N TYR A 202 -6.90 -67.94 -8.70
CA TYR A 202 -6.79 -68.69 -7.45
C TYR A 202 -6.71 -67.88 -6.15
N PHE A 203 -6.95 -66.55 -6.20
CA PHE A 203 -6.98 -65.74 -4.98
C PHE A 203 -8.04 -66.23 -3.99
N ALA A 204 -9.25 -66.51 -4.46
CA ALA A 204 -10.37 -66.93 -3.62
C ALA A 204 -10.02 -68.22 -2.84
N ASP A 205 -9.43 -69.20 -3.53
CA ASP A 205 -9.00 -70.47 -2.94
C ASP A 205 -7.91 -70.27 -1.88
N PHE A 206 -6.98 -69.33 -2.12
CA PHE A 206 -5.91 -69.03 -1.17
C PHE A 206 -6.42 -68.37 0.12
N VAL A 207 -7.42 -67.49 0.02
CA VAL A 207 -7.94 -66.73 1.17
C VAL A 207 -9.14 -67.38 1.86
N ALA A 208 -9.73 -68.41 1.26
CA ALA A 208 -10.81 -69.20 1.86
C ALA A 208 -10.44 -69.76 3.25
N PRO A 209 -9.28 -70.40 3.46
CA PRO A 209 -8.91 -70.98 4.77
C PRO A 209 -8.46 -69.96 5.82
N LEU A 210 -8.43 -68.66 5.51
CA LEU A 210 -7.99 -67.62 6.46
C LEU A 210 -9.05 -67.36 7.53
N ASP A 211 -8.62 -67.18 8.77
CA ASP A 211 -9.51 -66.75 9.84
C ASP A 211 -9.78 -65.22 9.82
N ASN A 212 -10.64 -64.76 10.74
CA ASN A 212 -11.00 -63.34 10.81
C ASN A 212 -9.86 -62.42 11.28
N ARG A 213 -8.80 -62.95 11.91
CA ARG A 213 -7.63 -62.16 12.32
C ARG A 213 -6.63 -62.09 11.17
N GLU A 214 -6.34 -63.21 10.53
CA GLU A 214 -5.46 -63.34 9.36
C GLU A 214 -5.97 -62.48 8.19
N THR A 215 -7.29 -62.38 7.99
CA THR A 215 -7.89 -61.48 6.99
C THR A 215 -7.73 -59.99 7.29
N GLN A 216 -7.45 -59.62 8.54
CA GLN A 216 -7.19 -58.23 8.94
C GLN A 216 -5.71 -57.85 8.89
N GLU A 217 -4.81 -58.82 8.73
CA GLU A 217 -3.36 -58.59 8.60
C GLU A 217 -3.02 -57.77 7.35
N VAL A 218 -1.82 -57.20 7.30
CA VAL A 218 -1.41 -56.37 6.17
C VAL A 218 -0.61 -57.20 5.18
N LEU A 219 -1.05 -57.23 3.92
CA LEU A 219 -0.30 -57.84 2.83
C LEU A 219 0.48 -56.78 2.05
N GLY A 220 1.81 -56.71 2.25
CA GLY A 220 2.66 -55.73 1.56
C GLY A 220 4.01 -55.50 2.23
N ALA A 221 4.65 -54.38 1.89
CA ALA A 221 5.92 -53.97 2.46
C ALA A 221 6.03 -52.45 2.64
N THR A 222 6.49 -52.04 3.82
CA THR A 222 6.86 -50.65 4.13
C THR A 222 8.37 -50.49 3.95
N LEU A 223 8.80 -49.49 3.19
CA LEU A 223 10.19 -49.31 2.77
C LEU A 223 10.82 -48.08 3.47
N PRO A 224 12.04 -48.14 4.03
CA PRO A 224 12.65 -47.04 4.79
C PRO A 224 12.99 -45.80 3.93
N PHE A 225 12.76 -44.58 4.39
CA PHE A 225 13.22 -43.40 3.63
C PHE A 225 14.76 -43.39 3.54
N GLN A 226 15.32 -42.95 2.41
CA GLN A 226 16.77 -42.75 2.29
C GLN A 226 17.05 -41.29 1.99
N VAL A 227 17.95 -40.70 2.78
CA VAL A 227 18.16 -39.25 2.89
C VAL A 227 19.12 -38.72 1.83
N GLU A 228 19.91 -39.59 1.18
CA GLU A 228 20.97 -39.19 0.25
C GLU A 228 21.08 -40.19 -0.90
N MET A 229 20.51 -39.87 -2.06
CA MET A 229 20.83 -40.57 -3.31
C MET A 229 21.04 -39.55 -4.42
N GLU A 230 22.19 -39.62 -5.09
CA GLU A 230 22.44 -38.88 -6.32
C GLU A 230 21.45 -39.34 -7.40
N SER A 231 20.88 -38.39 -8.15
CA SER A 231 19.80 -38.65 -9.10
C SER A 231 20.13 -39.70 -10.17
N GLU A 232 21.41 -39.92 -10.47
CA GLU A 232 21.87 -40.86 -11.50
C GLU A 232 21.77 -42.34 -11.06
N ALA A 233 21.90 -42.64 -9.77
CA ALA A 233 21.84 -44.02 -9.23
C ALA A 233 20.44 -44.44 -8.74
N TYR A 234 19.48 -43.51 -8.69
CA TYR A 234 18.15 -43.73 -8.10
C TYR A 234 17.39 -44.91 -8.74
N GLY A 235 17.38 -44.98 -10.08
CA GLY A 235 16.57 -45.95 -10.81
C GLY A 235 16.98 -47.40 -10.52
N GLU A 236 18.28 -47.68 -10.49
CA GLU A 236 18.81 -49.03 -10.27
C GLU A 236 18.62 -49.47 -8.80
N GLN A 237 18.99 -48.60 -7.85
CA GLN A 237 18.88 -48.91 -6.42
C GLN A 237 17.42 -49.07 -5.96
N GLN A 238 16.51 -48.23 -6.44
CA GLN A 238 15.08 -48.39 -6.15
C GLN A 238 14.49 -49.65 -6.79
N THR A 239 14.91 -49.99 -8.02
CA THR A 239 14.50 -51.24 -8.67
C THR A 239 14.92 -52.45 -7.83
N HIS A 240 16.17 -52.50 -7.37
CA HIS A 240 16.66 -53.58 -6.52
C HIS A 240 15.86 -53.68 -5.22
N ARG A 241 15.66 -52.55 -4.54
CA ARG A 241 14.95 -52.47 -3.27
C ARG A 241 13.49 -52.92 -3.36
N VAL A 242 12.77 -52.48 -4.38
CA VAL A 242 11.37 -52.88 -4.60
C VAL A 242 11.27 -54.35 -4.98
N ARG A 243 12.16 -54.82 -5.87
CA ARG A 243 12.21 -56.23 -6.28
C ARG A 243 12.52 -57.14 -5.10
N ASP A 244 13.43 -56.75 -4.21
CA ASP A 244 13.74 -57.50 -2.98
C ASP A 244 12.53 -57.60 -2.06
N ALA A 245 11.82 -56.48 -1.86
CA ALA A 245 10.62 -56.45 -1.02
C ALA A 245 9.51 -57.34 -1.58
N LEU A 246 9.27 -57.29 -2.90
CA LEU A 246 8.31 -58.18 -3.57
C LEU A 246 8.74 -59.65 -3.50
N SER A 247 10.04 -59.93 -3.62
CA SER A 247 10.57 -61.31 -3.53
C SER A 247 10.43 -61.88 -2.11
N ARG A 248 10.64 -61.06 -1.07
CA ARG A 248 10.35 -61.43 0.32
C ARG A 248 8.87 -61.68 0.55
N LEU A 249 7.99 -60.84 -0.02
CA LEU A 249 6.54 -61.02 0.05
C LEU A 249 6.13 -62.34 -0.60
N HIS A 250 6.61 -62.62 -1.82
CA HIS A 250 6.35 -63.89 -2.52
C HIS A 250 6.82 -65.09 -1.70
N ARG A 251 8.04 -65.04 -1.14
CA ARG A 251 8.55 -66.12 -0.28
C ARG A 251 7.67 -66.34 0.95
N THR A 252 7.20 -65.26 1.58
CA THR A 252 6.31 -65.33 2.75
C THR A 252 4.98 -65.99 2.38
N LEU A 253 4.37 -65.61 1.25
CA LEU A 253 3.15 -66.23 0.73
C LEU A 253 3.36 -67.69 0.30
N ALA A 254 4.53 -68.03 -0.23
CA ALA A 254 4.86 -69.40 -0.58
C ALA A 254 5.03 -70.28 0.68
N MET A 255 5.64 -69.73 1.74
CA MET A 255 5.82 -70.42 3.02
C MET A 255 4.52 -70.59 3.79
N SER A 256 3.59 -69.63 3.72
CA SER A 256 2.29 -69.74 4.40
C SER A 256 1.44 -70.91 3.90
N ARG A 257 1.76 -71.47 2.73
CA ARG A 257 1.14 -72.71 2.21
C ARG A 257 1.29 -73.88 3.17
N ILE A 258 2.38 -73.94 3.94
CA ILE A 258 2.62 -75.01 4.92
C ILE A 258 1.49 -75.06 5.95
N ASP A 259 1.00 -73.89 6.37
CA ASP A 259 -0.04 -73.78 7.39
C ASP A 259 -1.45 -73.71 6.81
N LEU A 260 -1.61 -73.19 5.58
CA LEU A 260 -2.91 -72.94 4.95
C LEU A 260 -3.47 -74.15 4.21
N LEU A 261 -2.64 -74.89 3.47
CA LEU A 261 -3.12 -76.02 2.65
C LEU A 261 -3.75 -77.16 3.47
N PRO A 262 -3.26 -77.50 4.68
CA PRO A 262 -3.92 -78.51 5.52
C PRO A 262 -5.31 -78.10 6.02
N ARG A 263 -5.61 -76.78 6.05
CA ARG A 263 -6.91 -76.25 6.49
C ARG A 263 -7.98 -76.35 5.41
N GLU A 264 -7.59 -76.48 4.15
CA GLU A 264 -8.51 -76.56 3.02
C GLU A 264 -8.93 -78.01 2.78
N GLY A 265 -10.24 -78.28 2.92
CA GLY A 265 -10.82 -79.61 2.80
C GLY A 265 -11.05 -80.02 1.34
N ASP A 266 -11.35 -79.07 0.46
CA ASP A 266 -11.57 -79.35 -0.96
C ASP A 266 -10.24 -79.54 -1.71
N ALA A 267 -10.11 -80.67 -2.41
CA ALA A 267 -8.92 -81.01 -3.17
C ALA A 267 -8.66 -80.04 -4.34
N VAL A 268 -9.72 -79.52 -4.98
CA VAL A 268 -9.57 -78.59 -6.11
C VAL A 268 -9.16 -77.21 -5.61
N ALA A 269 -9.85 -76.66 -4.61
CA ALA A 269 -9.46 -75.42 -3.95
C ALA A 269 -8.02 -75.49 -3.39
N ARG A 270 -7.60 -76.63 -2.82
CA ARG A 270 -6.23 -76.81 -2.34
C ARG A 270 -5.17 -76.66 -3.44
N LEU A 271 -5.44 -77.14 -4.65
CA LEU A 271 -4.55 -76.93 -5.80
C LEU A 271 -4.51 -75.46 -6.22
N GLY A 272 -5.66 -74.77 -6.20
CA GLY A 272 -5.74 -73.33 -6.45
C GLY A 272 -4.95 -72.52 -5.43
N ALA A 273 -5.16 -72.76 -4.13
CA ALA A 273 -4.41 -72.11 -3.05
C ALA A 273 -2.89 -72.32 -3.18
N TYR A 274 -2.46 -73.50 -3.67
CA TYR A 274 -1.06 -73.73 -3.99
C TYR A 274 -0.58 -72.85 -5.15
N GLU A 275 -1.35 -72.64 -6.21
CA GLU A 275 -0.92 -71.86 -7.38
C GLU A 275 -0.90 -70.33 -7.16
N PHE A 276 -1.77 -69.78 -6.31
CA PHE A 276 -1.92 -68.32 -6.15
C PHE A 276 -0.61 -67.53 -5.97
N PRO A 277 0.32 -67.88 -5.06
CA PRO A 277 1.57 -67.12 -4.93
C PRO A 277 2.45 -67.13 -6.20
N ARG A 278 2.32 -68.14 -7.07
CA ARG A 278 3.01 -68.18 -8.37
C ARG A 278 2.36 -67.22 -9.36
N GLU A 279 1.02 -67.18 -9.42
CA GLU A 279 0.27 -66.24 -10.25
C GLU A 279 0.56 -64.79 -9.88
N LEU A 280 0.58 -64.45 -8.59
CA LEU A 280 0.97 -63.12 -8.13
C LEU A 280 2.42 -62.76 -8.51
N ASN A 281 3.34 -63.74 -8.49
CA ASN A 281 4.73 -63.48 -8.84
C ASN A 281 4.93 -63.18 -10.34
N LYS A 282 4.02 -63.62 -11.22
CA LYS A 282 4.10 -63.33 -12.66
C LYS A 282 4.05 -61.83 -12.97
N VAL A 283 3.37 -61.03 -12.14
CA VAL A 283 3.27 -59.57 -12.34
C VAL A 283 4.39 -58.79 -11.65
N ARG A 284 5.27 -59.44 -10.89
CA ARG A 284 6.30 -58.80 -10.05
C ARG A 284 7.13 -57.73 -10.79
N ASP A 285 7.65 -58.06 -11.96
CA ASP A 285 8.55 -57.15 -12.68
C ASP A 285 7.79 -55.93 -13.23
N ARG A 286 6.51 -56.12 -13.62
CA ARG A 286 5.61 -55.03 -14.04
C ARG A 286 5.28 -54.10 -12.86
N LEU A 287 5.00 -54.66 -11.68
CA LEU A 287 4.76 -53.88 -10.46
C LEU A 287 6.02 -53.12 -10.03
N THR A 288 7.20 -53.75 -10.14
CA THR A 288 8.49 -53.12 -9.82
C THR A 288 8.71 -51.88 -10.68
N GLN A 289 8.56 -52.01 -12.00
CA GLN A 289 8.70 -50.90 -12.93
C GLN A 289 7.70 -49.78 -12.63
N PHE A 290 6.42 -50.12 -12.41
CA PHE A 290 5.38 -49.15 -12.07
C PHE A 290 5.71 -48.33 -10.81
N LEU A 291 6.14 -49.00 -9.73
CA LEU A 291 6.46 -48.35 -8.45
C LEU A 291 7.67 -47.40 -8.57
N VAL A 292 8.69 -47.79 -9.33
CA VAL A 292 9.88 -46.96 -9.59
C VAL A 292 9.52 -45.74 -10.45
N ASP A 293 8.75 -45.95 -11.52
CA ASP A 293 8.34 -44.87 -12.44
C ASP A 293 7.41 -43.85 -11.77
N LEU A 294 6.53 -44.30 -10.87
CA LEU A 294 5.58 -43.46 -10.13
C LEU A 294 6.26 -42.46 -9.18
N CYS A 295 7.33 -42.89 -8.50
CA CYS A 295 8.01 -42.09 -7.48
C CYS A 295 9.39 -41.60 -7.94
N ARG A 296 9.61 -41.44 -9.25
CA ARG A 296 10.87 -40.91 -9.78
C ARG A 296 11.09 -39.46 -9.31
N PRO A 297 12.23 -39.11 -8.68
CA PRO A 297 12.49 -37.78 -8.16
C PRO A 297 12.59 -36.75 -9.29
N THR A 298 12.27 -35.50 -8.97
CA THR A 298 12.41 -34.35 -9.88
C THR A 298 13.59 -33.49 -9.43
N GLN A 299 14.44 -33.05 -10.38
CA GLN A 299 15.66 -32.27 -10.06
C GLN A 299 15.36 -30.82 -9.63
N LEU A 300 14.20 -30.29 -10.02
CA LEU A 300 13.85 -28.88 -9.86
C LEU A 300 12.90 -28.61 -8.69
N SER A 301 12.36 -29.65 -8.04
CA SER A 301 11.33 -29.52 -7.01
C SER A 301 11.27 -30.72 -6.08
N VAL A 302 10.71 -30.51 -4.89
CA VAL A 302 10.33 -31.59 -3.97
C VAL A 302 9.34 -32.54 -4.65
N GLY A 303 9.57 -33.85 -4.53
CA GLY A 303 8.83 -34.90 -5.23
C GLY A 303 8.23 -35.98 -4.32
N PRO A 304 7.49 -36.95 -4.91
CA PRO A 304 7.00 -38.12 -4.18
C PRO A 304 8.13 -39.07 -3.79
N GLN A 305 8.04 -39.64 -2.59
CA GLN A 305 8.92 -40.71 -2.12
C GLN A 305 8.11 -41.97 -1.84
N LEU A 306 8.54 -43.09 -2.42
CA LEU A 306 7.89 -44.38 -2.23
C LEU A 306 8.10 -44.87 -0.78
N ARG A 307 7.04 -44.87 0.01
CA ARG A 307 7.07 -45.32 1.41
C ARG A 307 6.63 -46.78 1.56
N GLY A 308 5.86 -47.33 0.64
CA GLY A 308 5.49 -48.74 0.67
C GLY A 308 4.45 -49.12 -0.37
N PHE A 309 4.26 -50.42 -0.54
CA PHE A 309 3.23 -50.98 -1.41
C PHE A 309 2.47 -52.10 -0.69
N TYR A 310 1.16 -52.19 -0.94
CA TYR A 310 0.26 -53.12 -0.25
C TYR A 310 -0.78 -53.67 -1.20
N PHE A 311 -1.45 -54.75 -0.82
CA PHE A 311 -2.44 -55.43 -1.64
C PHE A 311 -3.74 -55.65 -0.86
N THR A 312 -4.88 -55.56 -1.56
CA THR A 312 -6.20 -55.80 -1.00
C THR A 312 -7.12 -56.46 -2.02
N GLY A 313 -8.01 -57.32 -1.54
CA GLY A 313 -9.04 -57.97 -2.36
C GLY A 313 -10.31 -58.24 -1.56
N VAL A 314 -11.25 -58.94 -2.19
CA VAL A 314 -12.52 -59.36 -1.60
C VAL A 314 -12.63 -60.87 -1.66
N ARG A 315 -13.08 -61.50 -0.57
CA ARG A 315 -13.46 -62.91 -0.53
C ARG A 315 -14.96 -63.06 -0.31
N ALA A 316 -15.55 -64.11 -0.89
CA ALA A 316 -16.93 -64.49 -0.66
C ALA A 316 -17.02 -65.29 0.66
N LEU A 317 -17.82 -64.83 1.62
CA LEU A 317 -18.10 -65.56 2.86
C LEU A 317 -19.52 -66.13 2.80
N GLU A 318 -19.66 -67.45 2.87
CA GLU A 318 -20.97 -68.08 3.04
C GLU A 318 -21.41 -67.96 4.50
N VAL A 319 -22.44 -67.15 4.74
CA VAL A 319 -23.07 -67.03 6.06
C VAL A 319 -24.36 -67.83 6.04
N ALA A 320 -24.50 -68.79 6.96
CA ALA A 320 -25.76 -69.50 7.15
C ALA A 320 -26.86 -68.49 7.49
N ALA A 321 -27.89 -68.40 6.65
CA ALA A 321 -29.00 -67.50 6.89
C ALA A 321 -29.62 -67.78 8.27
N ARG A 322 -29.77 -66.75 9.11
CA ARG A 322 -30.61 -66.87 10.31
C ARG A 322 -32.02 -67.23 9.86
N PRO A 323 -32.70 -68.20 10.48
CA PRO A 323 -34.11 -68.44 10.18
C PRO A 323 -34.87 -67.14 10.45
N SER A 324 -35.51 -66.61 9.40
CA SER A 324 -36.34 -65.41 9.48
C SER A 324 -37.39 -65.60 10.58
N ALA A 325 -37.54 -64.61 11.46
CA ALA A 325 -38.59 -64.59 12.45
C ALA A 325 -39.96 -64.76 11.77
N ALA A 326 -40.80 -65.61 12.36
CA ALA A 326 -42.12 -65.96 11.89
C ALA A 326 -42.91 -64.74 11.38
N ALA A 327 -43.46 -64.86 10.18
CA ALA A 327 -44.43 -63.92 9.65
C ALA A 327 -45.58 -63.73 10.64
N ALA A 328 -45.95 -62.48 10.89
CA ALA A 328 -47.12 -62.11 11.68
C ALA A 328 -48.40 -62.79 11.13
N PRO A 329 -49.36 -63.16 11.99
CA PRO A 329 -50.55 -63.90 11.57
C PRO A 329 -51.40 -63.08 10.60
N ARG A 330 -51.72 -63.69 9.45
CA ARG A 330 -52.70 -63.16 8.48
C ARG A 330 -54.09 -63.17 9.13
N ALA A 331 -54.82 -62.08 8.94
CA ALA A 331 -56.22 -61.94 9.32
C ALA A 331 -57.10 -63.00 8.65
N THR A 332 -58.07 -63.51 9.40
CA THR A 332 -59.13 -64.44 9.01
C THR A 332 -59.99 -63.88 7.86
N PRO A 333 -60.36 -64.70 6.85
CA PRO A 333 -61.40 -64.33 5.89
C PRO A 333 -62.80 -64.52 6.50
N ASP A 334 -63.66 -63.56 6.21
CA ASP A 334 -65.08 -63.54 6.58
C ASP A 334 -65.87 -64.61 5.81
N ALA A 335 -66.84 -65.21 6.48
CA ALA A 335 -67.65 -66.32 5.98
C ALA A 335 -68.90 -65.79 5.29
N GLY A 336 -69.05 -66.08 3.99
CA GLY A 336 -70.26 -65.75 3.24
C GLY A 336 -70.40 -66.55 1.97
N HIS A 337 -71.35 -67.49 2.00
CA HIS A 337 -72.02 -68.17 0.88
C HIS A 337 -71.27 -69.34 0.21
N MET A 338 -71.64 -70.55 0.67
CA MET A 338 -71.58 -71.77 -0.13
C MET A 338 -72.58 -71.67 -1.29
N GLU A 339 -72.13 -72.00 -2.50
CA GLU A 339 -72.96 -72.74 -3.44
C GLU A 339 -72.13 -73.84 -4.12
N ALA A 340 -72.74 -75.02 -4.14
CA ALA A 340 -72.17 -76.27 -4.58
C ALA A 340 -71.86 -76.25 -6.08
N THR A 341 -70.70 -76.81 -6.44
CA THR A 341 -70.39 -77.64 -7.63
C THR A 341 -68.94 -77.40 -8.03
N ARG A 342 -68.18 -78.49 -8.20
CA ARG A 342 -66.78 -78.67 -8.69
C ARG A 342 -65.90 -79.22 -7.57
N ILE A 343 -65.88 -80.55 -7.36
CA ILE A 343 -65.12 -81.56 -8.12
C ILE A 343 -63.61 -81.29 -8.06
N PHE A 344 -62.99 -81.95 -7.06
CA PHE A 344 -61.64 -82.50 -7.02
C PHE A 344 -60.65 -82.06 -8.10
N SER A 345 -59.77 -81.11 -7.77
CA SER A 345 -58.50 -80.89 -8.44
C SER A 345 -57.35 -81.63 -7.70
N PRO A 346 -56.53 -82.46 -8.38
CA PRO A 346 -55.37 -83.14 -7.78
C PRO A 346 -54.28 -82.20 -7.24
N GLN A 347 -54.39 -80.89 -7.50
CA GLN A 347 -53.41 -79.87 -7.09
C GLN A 347 -53.58 -79.43 -5.63
N GLU A 348 -54.74 -79.62 -4.99
CA GLU A 348 -54.95 -79.23 -3.58
C GLU A 348 -54.51 -80.32 -2.59
N LEU A 349 -54.37 -81.58 -3.03
CA LEU A 349 -53.74 -82.62 -2.21
C LEU A 349 -52.20 -82.54 -2.23
N ALA A 350 -51.62 -81.90 -3.27
CA ALA A 350 -50.17 -81.68 -3.38
C ALA A 350 -49.66 -80.51 -2.52
N SER A 351 -50.54 -79.56 -2.15
CA SER A 351 -50.17 -78.43 -1.29
C SER A 351 -50.17 -78.77 0.21
N LEU A 352 -50.69 -79.94 0.61
CA LEU A 352 -50.65 -80.44 1.99
C LEU A 352 -49.47 -81.41 2.28
N GLN A 353 -48.64 -81.72 1.28
CA GLN A 353 -47.42 -82.54 1.45
C GLN A 353 -46.10 -81.79 1.17
N SER A 354 -46.14 -80.48 0.93
CA SER A 354 -44.93 -79.65 0.80
C SER A 354 -44.56 -78.99 2.13
N GLY A 355 -44.29 -79.81 3.15
CA GLY A 355 -43.83 -79.40 4.47
C GLY A 355 -42.40 -79.87 4.75
N ALA A 356 -41.48 -79.67 3.81
CA ALA A 356 -40.04 -79.75 4.09
C ALA A 356 -39.53 -78.32 4.36
N PRO A 357 -38.68 -78.09 5.37
CA PRO A 357 -38.02 -76.79 5.53
C PRO A 357 -37.25 -76.49 4.24
N ALA A 358 -37.53 -75.35 3.62
CA ALA A 358 -36.70 -74.84 2.54
C ALA A 358 -35.24 -74.82 3.02
N PRO A 359 -34.27 -75.30 2.22
CA PRO A 359 -32.87 -75.18 2.58
C PRO A 359 -32.59 -73.70 2.87
N ALA A 360 -32.01 -73.41 4.02
CA ALA A 360 -31.50 -72.07 4.30
C ALA A 360 -30.47 -71.75 3.22
N GLU A 361 -30.82 -70.87 2.28
CA GLU A 361 -29.89 -70.39 1.27
C GLU A 361 -28.74 -69.69 2.01
N ASN A 362 -27.52 -70.23 1.90
CA ASN A 362 -26.33 -69.56 2.41
C ASN A 362 -26.23 -68.20 1.73
N GLN A 363 -26.23 -67.12 2.53
CA GLN A 363 -26.03 -65.79 2.00
C GLN A 363 -24.53 -65.58 1.77
N VAL A 364 -24.14 -65.39 0.52
CA VAL A 364 -22.76 -65.03 0.17
C VAL A 364 -22.55 -63.54 0.44
N VAL A 365 -21.79 -63.21 1.48
CA VAL A 365 -21.46 -61.83 1.86
C VAL A 365 -20.01 -61.51 1.45
N PRO A 366 -19.75 -60.42 0.71
CA PRO A 366 -18.38 -60.02 0.37
C PRO A 366 -17.64 -59.50 1.61
N GLN A 367 -16.49 -60.09 1.93
CA GLN A 367 -15.59 -59.68 3.00
C GLN A 367 -14.28 -59.13 2.41
N TRP A 368 -13.92 -57.89 2.79
CA TRP A 368 -12.64 -57.29 2.41
C TRP A 368 -11.50 -57.88 3.22
N VAL A 369 -10.40 -58.19 2.55
CA VAL A 369 -9.20 -58.75 3.19
C VAL A 369 -7.99 -57.84 2.99
N PHE A 370 -7.14 -57.80 4.01
CA PHE A 370 -5.89 -57.06 4.08
C PHE A 370 -5.96 -55.52 4.18
N VAL A 371 -7.11 -54.96 4.59
CA VAL A 371 -7.31 -53.49 4.70
C VAL A 371 -7.28 -52.96 6.13
N SER A 372 -7.89 -53.67 7.09
CA SER A 372 -8.27 -53.12 8.40
C SER A 372 -7.10 -52.54 9.20
N ARG A 373 -5.94 -53.22 9.22
CA ARG A 373 -4.75 -52.73 9.94
C ARG A 373 -3.89 -51.78 9.11
N LEU A 374 -4.02 -51.77 7.78
CA LEU A 374 -3.17 -50.98 6.88
C LEU A 374 -3.27 -49.47 7.16
N LEU A 375 -4.48 -48.92 7.09
CA LEU A 375 -4.66 -47.47 7.25
C LEU A 375 -4.52 -47.04 8.71
N ARG A 376 -4.95 -47.89 9.65
CA ARG A 376 -4.94 -47.59 11.09
C ARG A 376 -3.57 -47.69 11.74
N GLU A 377 -2.80 -48.72 11.42
CA GLU A 377 -1.55 -49.03 12.13
C GLU A 377 -0.31 -48.71 11.32
N VAL A 378 -0.35 -48.86 10.00
CA VAL A 378 0.83 -48.63 9.14
C VAL A 378 0.87 -47.18 8.68
N ILE A 379 -0.14 -46.72 7.93
CA ILE A 379 -0.16 -45.37 7.35
C ILE A 379 -0.48 -44.32 8.43
N GLY A 380 -1.41 -44.65 9.33
CA GLY A 380 -1.85 -43.78 10.42
C GLY A 380 -0.76 -43.46 11.44
N LYS A 381 0.21 -44.36 11.67
CA LYS A 381 1.22 -44.25 12.74
C LYS A 381 2.66 -44.37 12.23
N ASP A 382 2.97 -43.76 11.09
CA ASP A 382 4.31 -43.80 10.49
C ASP A 382 5.20 -42.63 10.95
N PRO A 383 6.06 -42.78 11.97
CA PRO A 383 6.87 -41.68 12.52
C PRO A 383 7.89 -41.15 11.52
N ALA A 384 8.37 -42.01 10.61
CA ALA A 384 9.36 -41.61 9.61
C ALA A 384 8.72 -40.68 8.56
N ALA A 385 7.45 -40.93 8.22
CA ALA A 385 6.70 -40.06 7.30
C ALA A 385 6.42 -38.71 7.96
N GLU A 386 6.15 -38.69 9.26
CA GLU A 386 5.90 -37.47 10.00
C GLU A 386 7.14 -36.57 10.09
N ALA A 387 8.30 -37.17 10.37
CA ALA A 387 9.58 -36.45 10.39
C ALA A 387 9.92 -35.79 9.04
N LEU A 388 9.68 -36.49 7.92
CA LEU A 388 9.93 -36.00 6.57
C LEU A 388 9.12 -34.74 6.23
N THR A 389 7.89 -34.66 6.75
CA THR A 389 6.96 -33.55 6.49
C THR A 389 7.09 -32.36 7.45
N GLY A 390 7.79 -32.54 8.57
CA GLY A 390 7.90 -31.53 9.64
C GLY A 390 8.74 -30.31 9.27
N ASN A 391 9.76 -30.48 8.43
CA ASN A 391 10.75 -29.45 8.07
C ASN A 391 10.57 -28.94 6.62
N GLY A 392 9.36 -28.47 6.28
CA GLY A 392 9.06 -28.01 4.92
C GLY A 392 9.94 -26.86 4.45
N LEU A 393 10.37 -26.89 3.18
CA LEU A 393 11.28 -25.91 2.55
C LEU A 393 10.75 -24.46 2.65
N LEU A 394 9.43 -24.30 2.59
CA LEU A 394 8.75 -23.01 2.70
C LEU A 394 8.97 -22.33 4.05
N VAL A 395 9.13 -23.11 5.13
CA VAL A 395 9.39 -22.59 6.48
C VAL A 395 10.81 -22.02 6.56
N HIS A 396 11.78 -22.72 5.98
CA HIS A 396 13.16 -22.25 5.90
C HIS A 396 13.30 -20.98 5.06
N MET A 397 12.61 -20.89 3.92
CA MET A 397 12.61 -19.67 3.09
C MET A 397 11.97 -18.49 3.82
N ALA A 398 10.83 -18.69 4.49
CA ALA A 398 10.18 -17.64 5.28
C ALA A 398 11.09 -17.14 6.41
N ARG A 399 11.80 -18.04 7.11
CA ARG A 399 12.75 -17.68 8.16
C ARG A 399 13.93 -16.87 7.62
N ARG A 400 14.50 -17.28 6.48
CA ARG A 400 15.56 -16.52 5.79
C ARG A 400 15.09 -15.13 5.36
N GLY A 401 13.87 -15.03 4.82
CA GLY A 401 13.26 -13.75 4.46
C GLY A 401 13.07 -12.83 5.66
N LEU A 402 12.61 -13.35 6.80
CA LEU A 402 12.44 -12.58 8.03
C LEU A 402 13.78 -12.10 8.61
N LEU A 403 14.81 -12.95 8.57
CA LEU A 403 16.16 -12.56 8.99
C LEU A 403 16.76 -11.50 8.06
N ALA A 404 16.58 -11.62 6.75
CA ALA A 404 17.02 -10.61 5.79
C ALA A 404 16.32 -9.25 6.02
N ALA A 405 15.01 -9.27 6.27
CA ALA A 405 14.26 -8.05 6.60
C ALA A 405 14.77 -7.41 7.91
N ALA A 406 15.04 -8.21 8.94
CA ALA A 406 15.60 -7.71 10.20
C ALA A 406 17.00 -7.08 9.98
N MET A 407 17.84 -7.69 9.15
CA MET A 407 19.16 -7.17 8.80
C MET A 407 19.06 -5.81 8.09
N VAL A 408 18.14 -5.65 7.14
CA VAL A 408 17.92 -4.38 6.44
C VAL A 408 17.48 -3.28 7.41
N VAL A 409 16.58 -3.59 8.35
CA VAL A 409 16.15 -2.63 9.39
C VAL A 409 17.33 -2.23 10.28
N PHE A 410 18.18 -3.18 10.66
CA PHE A 410 19.35 -2.89 11.48
C PHE A 410 20.38 -2.01 10.75
N ILE A 411 20.60 -2.26 9.45
CA ILE A 411 21.47 -1.43 8.61
C ILE A 411 20.89 -0.01 8.49
N ALA A 412 19.59 0.13 8.23
CA ALA A 412 18.94 1.43 8.11
C ALA A 412 19.03 2.24 9.42
N LEU A 413 18.83 1.59 10.58
CA LEU A 413 19.03 2.21 11.89
C LEU A 413 20.49 2.63 12.09
N GLY A 414 21.45 1.76 11.76
CA GLY A 414 22.88 2.07 11.87
C GLY A 414 23.28 3.27 11.01
N VAL A 415 22.90 3.29 9.73
CA VAL A 415 23.17 4.41 8.83
C VAL A 415 22.50 5.70 9.33
N GLY A 416 21.24 5.64 9.74
CA GLY A 416 20.51 6.79 10.29
C GLY A 416 21.20 7.39 11.51
N THR A 417 21.56 6.55 12.49
CA THR A 417 22.29 7.00 13.69
C THR A 417 23.67 7.57 13.36
N PHE A 418 24.40 7.00 12.39
CA PHE A 418 25.71 7.51 12.00
C PHE A 418 25.63 8.88 11.32
N VAL A 419 24.67 9.07 10.41
CA VAL A 419 24.42 10.37 9.76
C VAL A 419 24.02 11.41 10.80
N SER A 420 23.10 11.05 11.71
CA SER A 420 22.67 11.92 12.81
C SER A 420 23.83 12.30 13.73
N PHE A 421 24.71 11.37 14.09
CA PHE A 421 25.89 11.66 14.89
C PHE A 421 26.81 12.68 14.21
N ARG A 422 27.08 12.51 12.91
CA ARG A 422 27.98 13.41 12.17
C ARG A 422 27.40 14.81 12.03
N LEU A 423 26.12 14.93 11.68
CA LEU A 423 25.46 16.21 11.50
C LEU A 423 25.25 16.96 12.82
N ASN A 424 24.88 16.27 13.90
CA ASN A 424 24.81 16.90 15.22
C ASN A 424 26.20 17.32 15.72
N GLY A 425 27.24 16.50 15.48
CA GLY A 425 28.62 16.87 15.82
C GLY A 425 29.13 18.10 15.08
N THR A 426 28.81 18.25 13.79
CA THR A 426 29.16 19.47 13.03
C THR A 426 28.38 20.67 13.52
N LEU A 427 27.09 20.52 13.83
CA LEU A 427 26.25 21.60 14.36
C LEU A 427 26.79 22.13 15.69
N VAL A 428 27.17 21.24 16.61
CA VAL A 428 27.77 21.63 17.90
C VAL A 428 29.13 22.31 17.69
N SER A 429 29.98 21.79 16.80
CA SER A 429 31.28 22.41 16.50
C SER A 429 31.14 23.81 15.89
N GLU A 430 30.22 23.98 14.94
CA GLU A 430 29.90 25.29 14.33
C GLU A 430 29.42 26.28 15.38
N ALA A 431 28.53 25.85 16.28
CA ALA A 431 28.04 26.68 17.38
C ALA A 431 29.17 27.07 18.35
N GLU A 432 30.00 26.11 18.76
CA GLU A 432 31.15 26.38 19.64
C GLU A 432 32.14 27.37 19.02
N ASP A 433 32.47 27.19 17.74
CA ASP A 433 33.42 28.05 17.03
C ASP A 433 32.85 29.48 16.86
N ALA A 434 31.56 29.62 16.55
CA ALA A 434 30.89 30.92 16.48
C ALA A 434 30.83 31.63 17.85
N VAL A 435 30.49 30.90 18.92
CA VAL A 435 30.47 31.45 20.29
C VAL A 435 31.87 31.90 20.72
N ARG A 436 32.92 31.10 20.44
CA ARG A 436 34.31 31.48 20.73
C ARG A 436 34.74 32.70 19.93
N GLY A 437 34.34 32.78 18.65
CA GLY A 437 34.60 33.93 17.78
C GLY A 437 34.05 35.22 18.39
N VAL A 438 32.76 35.22 18.76
CA VAL A 438 32.10 36.37 19.39
C VAL A 438 32.72 36.74 20.73
N SER A 439 33.07 35.73 21.55
CA SER A 439 33.70 35.93 22.86
C SER A 439 35.11 36.52 22.77
N ALA A 440 35.79 36.38 21.63
CA ALA A 440 37.12 36.94 21.39
C ALA A 440 37.09 38.41 20.95
N LEU A 441 35.92 38.96 20.63
CA LEU A 441 35.79 40.37 20.26
C LEU A 441 35.99 41.30 21.48
N PRO A 442 36.53 42.51 21.30
CA PRO A 442 36.70 43.48 22.39
C PRO A 442 35.40 43.78 23.15
N GLU A 443 35.45 43.96 24.46
CA GLU A 443 34.26 44.23 25.30
C GLU A 443 33.57 45.57 24.97
N THR A 444 34.33 46.57 24.54
CA THR A 444 33.84 47.91 24.18
C THR A 444 34.27 48.28 22.77
N VAL A 445 33.31 48.57 21.89
CA VAL A 445 33.57 49.11 20.55
C VAL A 445 33.30 50.62 20.58
N VAL A 446 34.28 51.41 20.12
CA VAL A 446 34.14 52.87 20.02
C VAL A 446 33.93 53.21 18.54
N GLY A 447 32.75 53.71 18.18
CA GLY A 447 32.40 54.04 16.80
C GLY A 447 31.67 52.91 16.07
N VAL A 448 31.68 52.94 14.73
CA VAL A 448 31.00 51.94 13.88
C VAL A 448 31.75 50.60 13.95
N PRO A 449 31.05 49.46 14.18
CA PRO A 449 31.66 48.13 14.11
C PRO A 449 32.30 47.87 12.76
N ASP A 450 33.50 47.29 12.75
CA ASP A 450 34.18 46.94 11.51
C ASP A 450 33.54 45.69 10.85
N ALA A 451 33.87 45.45 9.58
CA ALA A 451 33.30 44.33 8.82
C ALA A 451 33.66 42.95 9.41
N ALA A 452 34.78 42.81 10.12
CA ALA A 452 35.18 41.55 10.74
C ALA A 452 34.35 41.27 12.01
N GLN A 453 34.08 42.28 12.82
CA GLN A 453 33.19 42.19 13.98
C GLN A 453 31.77 41.82 13.56
N LEU A 454 31.28 42.41 12.48
CA LEU A 454 29.95 42.10 11.92
C LEU A 454 29.90 40.68 11.34
N ALA A 455 30.95 40.23 10.65
CA ALA A 455 31.02 38.86 10.14
C ALA A 455 31.01 37.82 11.27
N VAL A 456 31.76 38.05 12.34
CA VAL A 456 31.79 37.14 13.51
C VAL A 456 30.43 37.12 14.23
N LEU A 457 29.74 38.25 14.33
CA LEU A 457 28.37 38.30 14.86
C LEU A 457 27.38 37.57 13.95
N ASP A 458 27.55 37.70 12.62
CA ASP A 458 26.70 37.05 11.63
C ASP A 458 26.87 35.52 11.62
N ASP A 459 28.09 35.01 11.81
CA ASP A 459 28.33 33.57 11.96
C ASP A 459 27.49 32.97 13.10
N LEU A 460 27.42 33.67 14.23
CA LEU A 460 26.61 33.25 15.37
C LEU A 460 25.10 33.43 15.10
N ARG A 461 24.71 34.50 14.38
CA ARG A 461 23.32 34.72 13.93
C ARG A 461 22.82 33.55 13.09
N GLN A 462 23.60 33.12 12.09
CA GLN A 462 23.20 32.03 11.19
C GLN A 462 23.00 30.70 11.92
N VAL A 463 23.84 30.40 12.92
CA VAL A 463 23.66 29.20 13.76
C VAL A 463 22.40 29.33 14.62
N SER A 464 22.17 30.50 15.24
CA SER A 464 20.97 30.75 16.05
C SER A 464 19.70 30.65 15.21
N GLU A 465 19.65 31.29 14.04
CA GLU A 465 18.53 31.27 13.10
C GLU A 465 18.18 29.85 12.65
N ARG A 466 19.20 29.04 12.31
CA ARG A 466 19.01 27.63 11.94
C ARG A 466 18.41 26.82 13.09
N LEU A 467 18.85 27.07 14.33
CA LEU A 467 18.35 26.38 15.51
C LEU A 467 16.94 26.81 15.90
N THR A 468 16.58 28.10 15.76
CA THR A 468 15.19 28.56 15.93
C THR A 468 14.28 27.95 14.86
N GLY A 469 14.72 27.89 13.60
CA GLY A 469 13.97 27.21 12.53
C GLY A 469 13.72 25.73 12.85
N PHE A 470 14.69 25.04 13.46
CA PHE A 470 14.50 23.66 13.91
C PHE A 470 13.51 23.53 15.08
N GLU A 471 13.28 24.54 15.89
CA GLU A 471 12.27 24.53 16.96
C GLU A 471 10.86 24.72 16.39
N VAL A 472 10.70 25.67 15.47
CA VAL A 472 9.41 26.01 14.86
C VAL A 472 8.93 24.92 13.89
N GLU A 473 9.80 24.48 12.97
CA GLU A 473 9.45 23.50 11.93
C GLU A 473 9.75 22.05 12.35
N GLY A 474 10.59 21.90 13.39
CA GLY A 474 11.18 20.64 13.80
C GLY A 474 12.46 20.30 13.01
N PRO A 475 13.51 19.72 13.63
CA PRO A 475 14.78 19.43 12.94
C PRO A 475 14.64 18.42 11.77
N PRO A 476 15.47 18.41 10.73
CA PRO A 476 15.33 17.39 9.68
C PRO A 476 15.50 15.95 10.22
N LEU A 477 14.86 14.94 9.59
CA LEU A 477 14.95 13.52 10.02
C LEU A 477 16.39 13.01 10.11
N SER A 478 17.32 13.58 9.34
CA SER A 478 18.75 13.27 9.38
C SER A 478 19.37 13.57 10.74
N TYR A 479 18.84 14.52 11.52
CA TYR A 479 19.28 14.87 12.87
C TYR A 479 18.56 14.05 13.96
N ARG A 480 17.36 13.50 13.70
CA ARG A 480 16.42 12.94 14.69
C ARG A 480 16.63 11.47 15.10
N TRP A 481 17.77 10.84 14.86
CA TRP A 481 17.99 9.41 15.20
C TRP A 481 18.41 9.18 16.66
N GLY A 482 17.84 9.96 17.60
CA GLY A 482 18.07 9.85 19.04
C GLY A 482 19.32 10.57 19.58
N LEU A 483 19.99 11.36 18.74
CA LEU A 483 21.22 12.10 19.07
C LEU A 483 21.09 13.62 18.88
N TYR A 484 19.87 14.12 18.72
CA TYR A 484 19.64 15.56 18.55
C TYR A 484 19.81 16.29 19.88
N GLY A 485 20.76 17.23 19.93
CA GLY A 485 21.04 18.07 21.10
C GLY A 485 20.90 19.57 20.80
N GLY A 486 20.21 19.93 19.72
CA GLY A 486 20.13 21.33 19.27
C GLY A 486 19.38 22.27 20.23
N GLU A 487 18.49 21.74 21.09
CA GLU A 487 17.76 22.54 22.09
C GLU A 487 18.72 23.18 23.11
N GLU A 488 19.63 22.39 23.69
CA GLU A 488 20.64 22.90 24.64
C GLU A 488 21.62 23.88 23.98
N VAL A 489 22.01 23.60 22.73
CA VAL A 489 22.90 24.47 21.95
C VAL A 489 22.22 25.80 21.63
N ARG A 490 20.91 25.79 21.35
CA ARG A 490 20.14 26.99 21.01
C ARG A 490 20.15 27.99 22.15
N GLU A 491 19.88 27.54 23.37
CA GLU A 491 19.81 28.44 24.54
C GLU A 491 21.12 29.24 24.70
N VAL A 492 22.26 28.55 24.64
CA VAL A 492 23.59 29.17 24.78
C VAL A 492 23.94 30.08 23.60
N THR A 493 23.68 29.62 22.37
CA THR A 493 23.96 30.38 21.13
C THR A 493 23.12 31.66 21.10
N ARG A 494 21.84 31.54 21.41
CA ARG A 494 20.86 32.62 21.41
C ARG A 494 21.18 33.69 22.45
N SER A 495 21.44 33.30 23.70
CA SER A 495 21.77 34.25 24.76
C SER A 495 23.07 35.00 24.47
N THR A 496 24.08 34.30 23.95
CA THR A 496 25.38 34.89 23.61
C THR A 496 25.26 35.85 22.43
N TYR A 497 24.48 35.49 21.41
CA TYR A 497 24.20 36.34 20.27
C TYR A 497 23.53 37.65 20.71
N PHE A 498 22.44 37.57 21.47
CA PHE A 498 21.68 38.75 21.85
C PHE A 498 22.45 39.68 22.81
N ASP A 499 23.22 39.13 23.77
CA ASP A 499 24.10 39.96 24.60
C ASP A 499 25.10 40.76 23.74
N ARG A 500 25.71 40.10 22.73
CA ARG A 500 26.66 40.79 21.84
C ARG A 500 25.98 41.78 20.91
N PHE A 501 24.86 41.40 20.29
CA PHE A 501 24.06 42.26 19.43
C PHE A 501 23.61 43.52 20.16
N HIS A 502 23.21 43.40 21.43
CA HIS A 502 22.83 44.55 22.24
C HIS A 502 23.98 45.54 22.43
N ARG A 503 25.18 45.05 22.73
CA ARG A 503 26.35 45.91 22.94
C ARG A 503 26.87 46.55 21.65
N LEU A 504 26.74 45.86 20.51
CA LEU A 504 27.27 46.34 19.23
C LEU A 504 26.31 47.26 18.48
N LEU A 505 25.00 47.00 18.54
CA LEU A 505 24.01 47.63 17.66
C LEU A 505 22.79 48.15 18.41
N LEU A 506 22.05 47.29 19.11
CA LEU A 506 20.73 47.66 19.65
C LEU A 506 20.81 48.70 20.77
N GLY A 507 21.81 48.64 21.64
CA GLY A 507 21.97 49.59 22.75
C GLY A 507 22.12 51.02 22.25
N ASP A 508 22.95 51.21 21.22
CA ASP A 508 23.17 52.48 20.54
C ASP A 508 21.91 52.98 19.81
N ALA A 509 21.24 52.09 19.06
CA ALA A 509 19.99 52.42 18.35
C ALA A 509 18.88 52.83 19.33
N ARG A 510 18.78 52.12 20.46
CA ARG A 510 17.79 52.38 21.51
C ARG A 510 18.10 53.67 22.28
N ALA A 511 19.38 53.96 22.55
CA ALA A 511 19.78 55.24 23.13
C ALA A 511 19.39 56.41 22.22
N ALA A 512 19.66 56.31 20.92
CA ALA A 512 19.25 57.31 19.93
C ALA A 512 17.72 57.48 19.86
N LEU A 513 16.94 56.39 19.96
CA LEU A 513 15.48 56.45 20.08
C LEU A 513 15.03 57.24 21.32
N VAL A 514 15.61 56.95 22.49
CA VAL A 514 15.26 57.63 23.74
C VAL A 514 15.63 59.11 23.69
N ASP A 515 16.82 59.45 23.20
CA ASP A 515 17.28 60.83 23.06
C ASP A 515 16.39 61.63 22.10
N TYR A 516 16.04 61.04 20.96
CA TYR A 516 15.13 61.64 19.99
C TYR A 516 13.74 61.89 20.59
N LEU A 517 13.15 60.89 21.25
CA LEU A 517 11.83 61.01 21.88
C LEU A 517 11.84 62.01 23.06
N GLY A 518 12.92 62.08 23.83
CA GLY A 518 13.09 63.05 24.91
C GLY A 518 13.18 64.49 24.40
N ALA A 519 13.83 64.72 23.25
CA ALA A 519 13.97 66.04 22.64
C ALA A 519 12.64 66.62 22.12
N LEU A 520 11.65 65.77 21.80
CA LEU A 520 10.31 66.19 21.35
C LEU A 520 9.54 66.99 22.42
N GLY A 521 9.78 66.69 23.71
CA GLY A 521 9.09 67.35 24.83
C GLY A 521 9.67 68.70 25.23
N SER A 522 10.97 68.94 24.97
CA SER A 522 11.70 70.14 25.45
C SER A 522 11.72 71.32 24.48
N SER A 523 11.46 71.08 23.19
CA SER A 523 11.59 72.09 22.14
C SER A 523 10.25 72.25 21.43
N GLY A 524 9.52 73.35 21.70
CA GLY A 524 8.25 73.71 21.03
C GLY A 524 8.36 74.02 19.52
N SER A 525 9.40 73.51 18.88
CA SER A 525 9.71 73.62 17.45
C SER A 525 10.72 72.51 17.11
N GLY A 526 10.24 71.27 17.07
CA GLY A 526 11.06 70.11 16.70
C GLY A 526 11.28 70.05 15.19
N SER A 527 12.53 70.00 14.75
CA SER A 527 12.93 69.81 13.34
C SER A 527 12.72 68.38 12.82
N GLY A 528 11.96 67.54 13.53
CA GLY A 528 11.68 66.16 13.16
C GLY A 528 10.39 66.04 12.34
N SER A 529 10.42 65.21 11.30
CA SER A 529 9.20 64.85 10.56
C SER A 529 8.17 64.20 11.49
N ARG A 530 6.87 64.52 11.31
CA ARG A 530 5.77 63.98 12.12
C ARG A 530 5.74 62.44 12.09
N ASP A 531 5.98 61.86 10.91
CA ASP A 531 6.06 60.42 10.71
C ASP A 531 7.25 59.80 11.46
N GLY A 532 8.35 60.54 11.59
CA GLY A 532 9.54 60.13 12.33
C GLY A 532 9.32 60.06 13.84
N ALA A 533 8.54 61.00 14.41
CA ALA A 533 8.16 61.01 15.81
C ALA A 533 7.28 59.80 16.18
N TYR A 534 6.28 59.51 15.36
CA TYR A 534 5.42 58.36 15.53
C TYR A 534 6.19 57.04 15.38
N SER A 535 6.96 56.89 14.29
CA SER A 535 7.72 55.67 14.01
C SER A 535 8.73 55.36 15.12
N ALA A 536 9.40 56.39 15.65
CA ALA A 536 10.32 56.23 16.78
C ALA A 536 9.60 55.77 18.07
N LEU A 537 8.42 56.33 18.37
CA LEU A 537 7.64 55.92 19.54
C LEU A 537 7.16 54.48 19.42
N LYS A 538 6.63 54.10 18.24
CA LYS A 538 6.17 52.73 17.96
C LYS A 538 7.32 51.73 18.07
N ALA A 539 8.48 52.02 17.46
CA ALA A 539 9.67 51.17 17.57
C ALA A 539 10.16 51.05 19.02
N TYR A 540 10.19 52.15 19.79
CA TYR A 540 10.55 52.12 21.20
C TYR A 540 9.63 51.18 22.01
N LEU A 541 8.32 51.30 21.84
CA LEU A 541 7.33 50.46 22.54
C LEU A 541 7.42 48.99 22.14
N ILE A 542 7.65 48.67 20.86
CA ILE A 542 7.89 47.30 20.40
C ILE A 542 9.09 46.70 21.15
N THR A 543 10.19 47.45 21.27
CA THR A 543 11.37 46.98 22.00
C THR A 543 11.26 47.04 23.53
N ALA A 544 10.16 47.54 24.10
CA ALA A 544 10.04 47.83 25.52
C ALA A 544 8.75 47.29 26.18
N GLY A 545 8.06 46.32 25.56
CA GLY A 545 6.88 45.69 26.17
C GLY A 545 5.82 45.19 25.20
N PHE A 546 5.93 45.52 23.90
CA PHE A 546 5.02 45.06 22.84
C PHE A 546 5.78 44.24 21.79
N ALA A 547 6.59 43.30 22.26
CA ALA A 547 7.48 42.48 21.43
C ALA A 547 6.71 41.65 20.38
N ASP A 548 5.50 41.19 20.72
CA ASP A 548 4.55 40.48 19.85
C ASP A 548 4.13 41.29 18.61
N ARG A 549 4.32 42.62 18.63
CA ARG A 549 4.00 43.54 17.53
C ARG A 549 5.18 43.83 16.61
N SER A 550 6.31 43.17 16.81
CA SER A 550 7.52 43.35 16.00
C SER A 550 7.36 42.78 14.59
N THR A 551 7.71 43.57 13.59
CA THR A 551 7.85 43.11 12.20
C THR A 551 9.15 43.67 11.59
N PRO A 552 9.90 42.90 10.79
CA PRO A 552 11.11 43.40 10.13
C PRO A 552 10.85 44.59 9.21
N GLU A 553 9.70 44.60 8.52
CA GLU A 553 9.32 45.64 7.56
C GLU A 553 9.21 47.02 8.22
N PHE A 554 8.79 47.06 9.48
CA PHE A 554 8.65 48.29 10.25
C PHE A 554 9.85 48.55 11.17
N LEU A 555 10.26 47.57 11.98
CA LEU A 555 11.24 47.78 13.04
C LEU A 555 12.66 47.96 12.48
N THR A 556 13.04 47.19 11.46
CA THR A 556 14.40 47.25 10.89
C THR A 556 14.71 48.64 10.32
N PRO A 557 13.89 49.25 9.43
CA PRO A 557 14.20 50.58 8.90
C PRO A 557 14.30 51.65 9.97
N VAL A 558 13.46 51.59 11.02
CA VAL A 558 13.49 52.59 12.10
C VAL A 558 14.74 52.43 12.97
N LEU A 559 15.12 51.20 13.33
CA LEU A 559 16.35 50.94 14.08
C LEU A 559 17.60 51.28 13.26
N MET A 560 17.59 50.98 11.95
CA MET A 560 18.63 51.36 11.00
C MET A 560 18.84 52.87 10.96
N ASP A 561 17.77 53.65 10.76
CA ASP A 561 17.83 55.12 10.68
C ASP A 561 18.42 55.72 11.98
N ARG A 562 17.93 55.26 13.12
CA ARG A 562 18.38 55.74 14.44
C ARG A 562 19.81 55.32 14.78
N TRP A 563 20.20 54.14 14.35
CA TRP A 563 21.58 53.69 14.48
C TRP A 563 22.52 54.45 13.53
N GLN A 564 22.07 54.85 12.34
CA GLN A 564 22.90 55.64 11.41
C GLN A 564 23.00 57.13 11.80
N GLU A 565 22.09 57.63 12.64
CA GLU A 565 22.08 59.02 13.10
C GLU A 565 23.40 59.39 13.81
N GLY A 566 24.20 60.26 13.18
CA GLY A 566 25.53 60.65 13.67
C GLY A 566 26.68 59.69 13.30
N ARG A 567 26.43 58.64 12.51
CA ARG A 567 27.41 57.64 12.07
C ARG A 567 27.49 57.59 10.53
N ALA A 568 28.68 57.79 9.96
CA ALA A 568 28.90 57.58 8.52
C ALA A 568 29.21 56.09 8.28
N ALA A 569 28.17 55.26 8.11
CA ALA A 569 28.34 53.88 7.68
C ALA A 569 28.55 53.81 6.16
N ASP A 570 29.57 53.09 5.72
CA ASP A 570 29.78 52.80 4.30
C ASP A 570 28.69 51.84 3.78
N ALA A 571 28.35 51.91 2.50
CA ALA A 571 27.36 51.01 1.89
C ALA A 571 27.69 49.51 2.09
N ALA A 572 28.99 49.18 2.26
CA ALA A 572 29.46 47.81 2.50
C ALA A 572 29.13 47.25 3.90
N THR A 573 28.84 48.09 4.89
CA THR A 573 28.46 47.65 6.25
C THR A 573 26.96 47.79 6.53
N ALA A 574 26.21 48.47 5.65
CA ALA A 574 24.76 48.62 5.81
C ALA A 574 24.00 47.28 5.73
N ASP A 575 24.31 46.43 4.74
CA ASP A 575 23.61 45.16 4.55
C ASP A 575 23.84 44.16 5.70
N PRO A 576 25.08 43.92 6.18
CA PRO A 576 25.31 43.03 7.33
C PRO A 576 24.60 43.48 8.61
N ILE A 577 24.52 44.80 8.86
CA ILE A 577 23.84 45.34 10.05
C ILE A 577 22.32 45.22 9.88
N ARG A 578 21.80 45.49 8.68
CA ARG A 578 20.38 45.30 8.37
C ARG A 578 19.95 43.87 8.67
N ALA A 579 20.74 42.88 8.25
CA ALA A 579 20.48 41.47 8.55
C ALA A 579 20.42 41.16 10.06
N GLN A 580 21.20 41.86 10.89
CA GLN A 580 21.10 41.70 12.36
C GLN A 580 19.78 42.25 12.91
N PHE A 581 19.35 43.43 12.46
CA PHE A 581 18.08 44.01 12.88
C PHE A 581 16.87 43.23 12.35
N ASP A 582 16.95 42.70 11.12
CA ASP A 582 15.91 41.82 10.57
C ASP A 582 15.74 40.57 11.44
N PHE A 583 16.84 39.90 11.78
CA PHE A 583 16.80 38.74 12.66
C PHE A 583 16.27 39.08 14.06
N TYR A 584 16.71 40.20 14.66
CA TYR A 584 16.18 40.66 15.94
C TYR A 584 14.67 40.94 15.85
N ALA A 585 14.19 41.60 14.81
CA ALA A 585 12.78 41.92 14.64
C ALA A 585 11.91 40.65 14.51
N GLN A 586 12.41 39.60 13.84
CA GLN A 586 11.75 38.30 13.75
C GLN A 586 11.73 37.56 15.10
N GLU A 587 12.89 37.47 15.77
CA GLU A 587 13.03 36.77 17.05
C GLU A 587 12.26 37.44 18.19
N LEU A 588 12.18 38.77 18.19
CA LEU A 588 11.47 39.54 19.20
C LEU A 588 9.97 39.18 19.24
N ALA A 589 9.36 38.91 18.08
CA ALA A 589 7.96 38.48 17.99
C ALA A 589 7.74 37.05 18.52
N LEU A 590 8.77 36.20 18.49
CA LEU A 590 8.72 34.82 18.99
C LEU A 590 8.98 34.74 20.49
N GLU A 591 10.09 35.32 20.93
CA GLU A 591 10.54 35.28 22.33
C GLU A 591 11.40 36.53 22.62
N ASP A 592 10.93 37.43 23.48
CA ASP A 592 11.68 38.64 23.83
C ASP A 592 13.00 38.31 24.55
N PRO A 593 14.18 38.60 23.95
CA PRO A 593 15.47 38.26 24.54
C PRO A 593 15.92 39.19 25.67
N PHE A 594 15.33 40.38 25.82
CA PHE A 594 15.81 41.40 26.76
C PHE A 594 14.79 41.80 27.83
N SER A 595 13.48 41.69 27.55
CA SER A 595 12.41 42.08 28.49
C SER A 595 12.56 43.52 29.01
N PHE A 596 12.92 44.46 28.13
CA PHE A 596 13.06 45.86 28.52
C PHE A 596 11.72 46.44 28.97
N LEU A 597 11.75 47.29 30.00
CA LEU A 597 10.57 48.04 30.45
C LEU A 597 10.53 49.43 29.79
N PRO A 598 9.34 49.98 29.53
CA PRO A 598 9.19 51.30 28.95
C PRO A 598 9.45 52.37 30.02
N TYR A 599 10.16 53.44 29.65
CA TYR A 599 10.36 54.58 30.52
C TYR A 599 9.20 55.57 30.35
N GLU A 600 8.24 55.48 31.26
CA GLU A 600 6.95 56.19 31.17
C GLU A 600 7.06 57.70 30.88
N PRO A 601 7.97 58.49 31.48
CA PRO A 601 8.04 59.93 31.19
C PRO A 601 8.35 60.26 29.72
N VAL A 602 9.17 59.45 29.05
CA VAL A 602 9.47 59.62 27.61
C VAL A 602 8.29 59.17 26.77
N VAL A 603 7.62 58.08 27.15
CA VAL A 603 6.41 57.58 26.47
C VAL A 603 5.28 58.60 26.54
N GLU A 604 4.99 59.15 27.72
CA GLU A 604 3.94 60.16 27.92
C GLU A 604 4.21 61.42 27.11
N SER A 605 5.43 61.95 27.16
CA SER A 605 5.81 63.16 26.41
C SER A 605 5.73 62.92 24.90
N ALA A 606 6.20 61.78 24.42
CA ALA A 606 6.13 61.43 23.00
C ALA A 606 4.69 61.22 22.54
N ARG A 607 3.85 60.54 23.34
CA ARG A 607 2.41 60.37 23.06
C ARG A 607 1.69 61.72 22.97
N ALA A 608 1.94 62.63 23.90
CA ALA A 608 1.34 63.97 23.89
C ALA A 608 1.74 64.76 22.62
N TYR A 609 3.00 64.67 22.20
CA TYR A 609 3.48 65.28 20.96
C TYR A 609 2.80 64.68 19.72
N VAL A 610 2.78 63.34 19.62
CA VAL A 610 2.18 62.63 18.48
C VAL A 610 0.65 62.86 18.41
N GLN A 611 -0.04 62.94 19.54
CA GLN A 611 -1.47 63.26 19.62
C GLN A 611 -1.81 64.67 19.11
N SER A 612 -0.86 65.61 19.18
CA SER A 612 -1.10 66.99 18.76
C SER A 612 -1.17 67.21 17.23
N PHE A 613 -0.80 66.20 16.44
CA PHE A 613 -0.78 66.24 14.98
C PHE A 613 -1.42 65.00 14.33
N SER A 614 -2.51 64.45 14.87
CA SER A 614 -3.12 63.20 14.39
C SER A 614 -3.55 63.28 12.91
N ASP A 615 -2.59 63.04 12.01
CA ASP A 615 -2.73 63.10 10.56
C ASP A 615 -3.38 61.80 10.07
N GLN A 616 -4.35 61.92 9.16
CA GLN A 616 -5.12 60.80 8.59
C GLN A 616 -4.23 59.72 7.94
N ASP A 617 -3.03 60.09 7.49
CA ASP A 617 -2.01 59.21 6.90
C ASP A 617 -1.62 58.04 7.81
N ARG A 618 -1.65 58.23 9.13
CA ARG A 618 -1.21 57.20 10.07
C ARG A 618 -2.17 56.02 10.19
N TYR A 619 -3.46 56.32 10.38
CA TYR A 619 -4.49 55.28 10.48
C TYR A 619 -4.60 54.51 9.17
N TYR A 620 -4.33 55.20 8.05
CA TYR A 620 -4.22 54.56 6.74
C TYR A 620 -3.08 53.54 6.68
N SER A 621 -1.86 53.91 7.09
CA SER A 621 -0.73 52.96 7.10
C SER A 621 -0.97 51.78 8.05
N ALA A 622 -1.51 52.02 9.26
CA ALA A 622 -1.82 50.95 10.20
C ALA A 622 -2.87 49.95 9.66
N LEU A 623 -3.89 50.48 8.97
CA LEU A 623 -4.91 49.69 8.28
C LEU A 623 -4.29 48.81 7.19
N LEU A 624 -3.37 49.36 6.39
CA LEU A 624 -2.67 48.62 5.34
C LEU A 624 -1.72 47.56 5.90
N ASP A 625 -1.00 47.84 6.99
CA ASP A 625 -0.09 46.89 7.63
C ASP A 625 -0.84 45.67 8.19
N GLU A 626 -1.99 45.89 8.85
CA GLU A 626 -2.83 44.80 9.33
C GLU A 626 -3.47 44.03 8.18
N ALA A 627 -3.99 44.72 7.16
CA ALA A 627 -4.55 44.08 5.98
C ALA A 627 -3.51 43.23 5.21
N THR A 628 -2.26 43.68 5.15
CA THR A 628 -1.14 42.93 4.54
C THR A 628 -0.71 41.74 5.40
N ARG A 629 -0.88 41.78 6.72
CA ARG A 629 -0.64 40.59 7.57
C ARG A 629 -1.70 39.50 7.40
N GLN A 630 -2.92 39.87 7.05
CA GLN A 630 -4.02 38.92 6.86
C GLN A 630 -4.03 38.30 5.45
N GLY A 631 -3.47 38.99 4.44
CA GLY A 631 -3.42 38.55 3.05
C GLY A 631 -2.00 38.19 2.58
N GLU A 632 -1.89 37.37 1.54
CA GLU A 632 -0.60 37.08 0.90
C GLU A 632 -0.28 38.08 -0.23
N ASP A 633 0.98 38.47 -0.34
CA ASP A 633 1.46 39.31 -1.45
C ASP A 633 1.36 38.56 -2.79
N ILE A 634 0.83 39.23 -3.81
CA ILE A 634 0.72 38.67 -5.16
C ILE A 634 1.99 39.00 -5.94
N VAL A 635 2.75 37.95 -6.24
CA VAL A 635 3.91 37.99 -7.14
C VAL A 635 3.67 37.02 -8.29
N PHE A 636 3.46 37.55 -9.51
CA PHE A 636 3.09 36.76 -10.68
C PHE A 636 4.06 35.59 -10.96
N GLY A 637 5.36 35.85 -10.88
CA GLY A 637 6.40 34.83 -11.10
C GLY A 637 6.42 33.70 -10.06
N SER A 638 5.96 33.96 -8.84
CA SER A 638 5.83 32.95 -7.77
C SER A 638 4.60 32.07 -8.01
N LEU A 639 3.47 32.68 -8.38
CA LEU A 639 2.21 31.99 -8.63
C LEU A 639 2.22 31.17 -9.93
N TYR A 640 2.91 31.66 -10.97
CA TYR A 640 3.01 31.02 -12.27
C TYR A 640 4.48 30.86 -12.72
N PRO A 641 5.28 29.97 -12.09
CA PRO A 641 6.71 29.82 -12.42
C PRO A 641 6.98 29.43 -13.88
N GLN A 642 6.03 28.71 -14.51
CA GLN A 642 6.13 28.29 -15.90
C GLN A 642 5.86 29.45 -16.88
N ALA A 643 5.11 30.48 -16.45
CA ALA A 643 4.79 31.66 -17.25
C ALA A 643 5.97 32.64 -17.35
N ALA A 644 6.85 32.67 -16.34
CA ALA A 644 7.98 33.61 -16.22
C ALA A 644 8.98 33.56 -17.39
N GLN A 645 9.00 32.47 -18.17
CA GLN A 645 9.88 32.35 -19.36
C GLN A 645 9.37 33.18 -20.56
N VAL A 646 8.07 33.49 -20.60
CA VAL A 646 7.40 34.13 -21.74
C VAL A 646 6.86 35.50 -21.37
N LEU A 647 6.27 35.65 -20.18
CA LEU A 647 5.72 36.89 -19.66
C LEU A 647 6.37 37.20 -18.31
N ARG A 648 7.04 38.36 -18.23
CA ARG A 648 7.66 38.87 -17.00
C ARG A 648 6.79 39.99 -16.44
N ASN A 649 6.55 39.93 -15.13
CA ASN A 649 5.92 41.01 -14.39
C ASN A 649 6.61 41.07 -13.01
N ASP A 650 7.34 42.15 -12.76
CA ASP A 650 8.11 42.35 -11.53
C ASP A 650 7.34 43.18 -10.50
N VAL A 651 6.10 43.58 -10.81
CA VAL A 651 5.26 44.35 -9.90
C VAL A 651 4.67 43.41 -8.84
N THR A 652 4.91 43.73 -7.57
CA THR A 652 4.32 43.03 -6.43
C THR A 652 3.10 43.81 -5.96
N VAL A 653 1.96 43.12 -5.78
CA VAL A 653 0.76 43.71 -5.19
C VAL A 653 0.67 43.24 -3.73
N PRO A 654 0.80 44.14 -2.74
CA PRO A 654 0.75 43.75 -1.33
C PRO A 654 -0.60 43.14 -0.93
N GLY A 655 -0.58 42.27 0.08
CA GLY A 655 -1.74 41.52 0.59
C GLY A 655 -2.97 42.39 0.87
N ALA A 656 -2.78 43.64 1.34
CA ALA A 656 -3.87 44.59 1.57
C ALA A 656 -4.71 44.93 0.32
N PHE A 657 -4.14 44.77 -0.88
CA PHE A 657 -4.78 45.13 -2.15
C PHE A 657 -5.24 43.90 -2.95
N THR A 658 -5.41 42.78 -2.26
CA THR A 658 -6.04 41.57 -2.78
C THR A 658 -7.54 41.58 -2.51
N GLU A 659 -8.27 40.57 -3.00
CA GLU A 659 -9.71 40.43 -2.73
C GLU A 659 -9.98 40.23 -1.23
N ASP A 660 -9.16 39.41 -0.56
CA ASP A 660 -9.23 39.18 0.88
C ASP A 660 -8.83 40.45 1.66
N GLY A 661 -7.75 41.13 1.23
CA GLY A 661 -7.32 42.40 1.80
C GLY A 661 -8.37 43.50 1.68
N TRP A 662 -9.07 43.58 0.54
CA TRP A 662 -10.21 44.48 0.34
C TRP A 662 -11.32 44.20 1.35
N ALA A 663 -11.73 42.94 1.49
CA ALA A 663 -12.78 42.55 2.44
C ALA A 663 -12.41 42.93 3.87
N PHE A 664 -11.15 42.72 4.26
CA PHE A 664 -10.64 43.14 5.57
C PHE A 664 -10.70 44.66 5.76
N VAL A 665 -10.21 45.42 4.78
CA VAL A 665 -10.19 46.89 4.84
C VAL A 665 -11.62 47.44 4.93
N GLN A 666 -12.57 46.93 4.15
CA GLN A 666 -13.96 47.36 4.23
C GLN A 666 -14.57 47.07 5.61
N ALA A 667 -14.33 45.88 6.17
CA ALA A 667 -14.81 45.54 7.51
C ALA A 667 -14.26 46.48 8.60
N GLN A 668 -12.97 46.85 8.52
CA GLN A 668 -12.36 47.80 9.46
C GLN A 668 -12.85 49.25 9.27
N LEU A 669 -13.19 49.65 8.05
CA LEU A 669 -13.79 50.96 7.77
C LEU A 669 -15.26 51.03 8.24
N GLU A 670 -15.99 49.92 8.18
CA GLU A 670 -17.34 49.80 8.76
C GLU A 670 -17.31 49.83 10.30
N ASN A 671 -16.28 49.25 10.92
CA ASN A 671 -16.06 49.24 12.35
C ASN A 671 -14.82 50.05 12.75
N ILE A 672 -14.84 51.36 12.48
CA ILE A 672 -13.67 52.23 12.70
C ILE A 672 -13.18 52.29 14.15
N ASP A 673 -14.02 51.95 15.13
CA ASP A 673 -13.60 51.85 16.54
C ASP A 673 -12.58 50.71 16.74
N GLU A 674 -12.67 49.64 15.96
CA GLU A 674 -11.70 48.53 15.95
C GLU A 674 -10.38 48.98 15.33
N LEU A 675 -10.42 49.73 14.21
CA LEU A 675 -9.22 50.33 13.61
C LEU A 675 -8.51 51.31 14.56
N LEU A 676 -9.27 52.14 15.28
CA LEU A 676 -8.71 53.06 16.28
C LEU A 676 -8.04 52.28 17.43
N SER A 677 -8.62 51.14 17.83
CA SER A 677 -8.06 50.27 18.88
C SER A 677 -6.74 49.58 18.49
N LEU A 678 -6.48 49.39 17.19
CA LEU A 678 -5.21 48.79 16.71
C LEU A 678 -3.98 49.63 17.06
N GLU A 679 -4.15 50.94 17.24
CA GLU A 679 -3.07 51.89 17.54
C GLU A 679 -3.14 52.45 18.98
N ASP A 680 -4.13 52.04 19.78
CA ASP A 680 -4.32 52.45 21.17
C ASP A 680 -3.08 52.17 22.04
N TRP A 681 -2.39 51.06 21.78
CA TRP A 681 -1.18 50.71 22.52
C TRP A 681 -0.01 51.67 22.23
N VAL A 682 0.00 52.35 21.08
CA VAL A 682 1.04 53.35 20.74
C VAL A 682 0.66 54.74 21.22
N ILE A 683 -0.57 55.20 20.97
CA ILE A 683 -1.01 56.59 21.23
C ILE A 683 -1.61 56.76 22.62
N GLY A 684 -2.25 55.73 23.17
CA GLY A 684 -3.31 55.87 24.18
C GLY A 684 -4.66 56.22 23.54
N SER A 685 -5.76 55.86 24.20
CA SER A 685 -7.12 55.92 23.62
C SER A 685 -7.53 57.34 23.17
N PRO A 686 -7.70 57.59 21.85
CA PRO A 686 -8.11 58.88 21.34
C PRO A 686 -9.62 59.11 21.54
N SER A 687 -10.00 60.28 22.05
CA SER A 687 -11.42 60.67 22.20
C SER A 687 -11.94 61.40 20.96
N LEU A 688 -11.99 60.72 19.81
CA LEU A 688 -12.60 61.28 18.60
C LEU A 688 -14.14 61.30 18.73
N PRO A 689 -14.83 62.42 18.41
CA PRO A 689 -16.29 62.47 18.30
C PRO A 689 -16.82 61.54 17.18
N PRO A 690 -18.04 60.97 17.31
CA PRO A 690 -18.59 60.06 16.30
C PRO A 690 -18.68 60.62 14.87
N ALA A 691 -18.90 61.92 14.71
CA ALA A 691 -18.96 62.57 13.40
C ALA A 691 -17.61 62.58 12.68
N ASP A 692 -16.52 62.83 13.42
CA ASP A 692 -15.16 62.86 12.89
C ASP A 692 -14.67 61.45 12.54
N ARG A 693 -15.15 60.43 13.27
CA ARG A 693 -14.91 59.01 12.95
C ARG A 693 -15.52 58.63 11.60
N GLN A 694 -16.78 58.98 11.36
CA GLN A 694 -17.42 58.68 10.07
C GLN A 694 -16.75 59.41 8.90
N ALA A 695 -16.34 60.66 9.12
CA ALA A 695 -15.60 61.43 8.13
C ALA A 695 -14.25 60.78 7.81
N LEU A 696 -13.51 60.31 8.84
CA LEU A 696 -12.26 59.58 8.68
C LEU A 696 -12.45 58.28 7.89
N ALA A 697 -13.43 57.45 8.25
CA ALA A 697 -13.72 56.20 7.52
C ALA A 697 -13.98 56.44 6.03
N THR A 698 -14.77 57.47 5.71
CA THR A 698 -15.13 57.83 4.33
C THR A 698 -13.90 58.29 3.55
N ASP A 699 -13.01 59.06 4.18
CA ASP A 699 -11.81 59.59 3.54
C ASP A 699 -10.74 58.50 3.30
N LEU A 700 -10.50 57.65 4.30
CA LEU A 700 -9.63 56.48 4.20
C LEU A 700 -10.12 55.51 3.11
N GLY A 701 -11.42 55.24 3.05
CA GLY A 701 -12.01 54.38 2.03
C GLY A 701 -11.83 54.92 0.61
N ARG A 702 -12.01 56.23 0.42
CA ARG A 702 -11.80 56.87 -0.89
C ARG A 702 -10.34 56.79 -1.35
N ARG A 703 -9.41 57.04 -0.43
CA ARG A 703 -7.97 56.92 -0.70
C ARG A 703 -7.59 55.48 -1.04
N PHE A 704 -8.04 54.51 -0.23
CA PHE A 704 -7.80 53.09 -0.45
C PHE A 704 -8.27 52.65 -1.82
N GLN A 705 -9.50 53.00 -2.20
CA GLN A 705 -10.07 52.66 -3.50
C GLN A 705 -9.26 53.24 -4.67
N SER A 706 -8.79 54.49 -4.56
CA SER A 706 -7.93 55.09 -5.61
C SER A 706 -6.62 54.33 -5.74
N GLU A 707 -5.95 54.05 -4.61
CA GLU A 707 -4.67 53.36 -4.60
C GLU A 707 -4.79 51.90 -5.06
N TYR A 708 -5.91 51.25 -4.76
CA TYR A 708 -6.25 49.92 -5.25
C TYR A 708 -6.29 49.87 -6.77
N VAL A 709 -6.93 50.86 -7.40
CA VAL A 709 -6.94 50.99 -8.85
C VAL A 709 -5.55 51.26 -9.40
N ASP A 710 -4.78 52.16 -8.78
CA ASP A 710 -3.45 52.52 -9.26
C ASP A 710 -2.46 51.34 -9.18
N ARG A 711 -2.50 50.52 -8.12
CA ARG A 711 -1.62 49.35 -7.95
C ARG A 711 -1.93 48.25 -8.96
N TRP A 712 -3.20 47.93 -9.19
CA TRP A 712 -3.58 46.95 -10.19
C TRP A 712 -3.36 47.44 -11.62
N ALA A 713 -3.50 48.75 -11.88
CA ALA A 713 -3.16 49.34 -13.18
C ALA A 713 -1.65 49.28 -13.43
N ALA A 714 -0.83 49.54 -12.40
CA ALA A 714 0.62 49.36 -12.48
C ALA A 714 1.00 47.88 -12.71
N PHE A 715 0.28 46.93 -12.11
CA PHE A 715 0.49 45.51 -12.35
C PHE A 715 0.19 45.12 -13.80
N VAL A 716 -0.89 45.63 -14.42
CA VAL A 716 -1.17 45.42 -15.85
C VAL A 716 -0.08 46.05 -16.71
N ALA A 717 0.31 47.30 -16.41
CA ALA A 717 1.35 48.01 -17.15
C ALA A 717 2.76 47.37 -17.04
N GLY A 718 3.02 46.66 -15.94
CA GLY A 718 4.29 45.99 -15.66
C GLY A 718 4.54 44.72 -16.48
N ALA A 719 3.53 44.26 -17.25
CA ALA A 719 3.62 43.05 -18.04
C ALA A 719 4.50 43.23 -19.29
N GLN A 720 5.56 42.43 -19.40
CA GLN A 720 6.50 42.47 -20.53
C GLN A 720 6.68 41.08 -21.13
N VAL A 721 6.46 40.97 -22.44
CA VAL A 721 6.76 39.73 -23.18
C VAL A 721 8.26 39.64 -23.46
N SER A 722 8.88 38.50 -23.13
CA SER A 722 10.32 38.34 -23.26
C SER A 722 10.80 38.41 -24.73
N SER A 723 11.77 39.28 -25.02
CA SER A 723 12.39 39.39 -26.34
C SER A 723 13.69 38.58 -26.41
N GLY A 724 13.79 37.59 -27.33
CA GLY A 724 15.02 36.81 -27.53
C GLY A 724 14.86 35.53 -28.36
N GLY A 725 15.95 34.93 -28.85
CA GLY A 725 15.90 33.61 -29.50
C GLY A 725 15.43 33.56 -30.97
N GLY A 726 15.38 34.71 -31.66
CA GLY A 726 15.06 34.80 -33.10
C GLY A 726 13.68 34.23 -33.48
N VAL A 727 13.51 33.84 -34.74
CA VAL A 727 12.23 33.31 -35.28
C VAL A 727 11.76 32.07 -34.51
N ALA A 728 12.68 31.14 -34.19
CA ALA A 728 12.37 29.90 -33.47
C ALA A 728 11.97 30.15 -32.00
N GLY A 729 12.54 31.16 -31.36
CA GLY A 729 12.12 31.61 -30.03
C GLY A 729 10.73 32.27 -30.07
N THR A 730 10.46 33.08 -31.11
CA THR A 730 9.15 33.74 -31.28
C THR A 730 8.03 32.73 -31.54
N ALA A 731 8.25 31.71 -32.37
CA ALA A 731 7.26 30.67 -32.60
C ALA A 731 6.92 29.88 -31.31
N ARG A 732 7.92 29.56 -30.48
CA ARG A 732 7.71 28.90 -29.17
C ARG A 732 6.96 29.78 -28.17
N ARG A 733 7.23 31.09 -28.15
CA ARG A 733 6.47 32.04 -27.33
C ARG A 733 5.02 32.14 -27.79
N LEU A 734 4.78 32.27 -29.08
CA LEU A 734 3.42 32.31 -29.65
C LEU A 734 2.67 31.00 -29.39
N GLU A 735 3.35 29.85 -29.42
CA GLU A 735 2.77 28.57 -29.02
C GLU A 735 2.32 28.58 -27.55
N THR A 736 3.14 29.16 -26.66
CA THR A 736 2.81 29.26 -25.24
C THR A 736 1.69 30.28 -24.97
N LEU A 737 1.70 31.43 -25.66
CA LEU A 737 0.69 32.49 -25.53
C LEU A 737 -0.66 32.12 -26.15
N SER A 738 -0.68 31.24 -27.15
CA SER A 738 -1.92 30.70 -27.76
C SER A 738 -2.39 29.38 -27.13
N ALA A 739 -1.66 28.85 -26.14
CA ALA A 739 -2.04 27.62 -25.45
C ALA A 739 -3.25 27.85 -24.53
N ARG A 740 -3.89 26.74 -24.13
CA ARG A 740 -5.01 26.76 -23.15
C ARG A 740 -4.64 27.38 -21.80
N GLN A 741 -3.35 27.35 -21.44
CA GLN A 741 -2.77 27.94 -20.23
C GLN A 741 -1.92 29.16 -20.60
N SER A 742 -2.47 30.08 -21.39
CA SER A 742 -1.76 31.28 -21.83
C SER A 742 -1.31 32.12 -20.62
N PRO A 743 -0.01 32.43 -20.48
CA PRO A 743 0.50 33.31 -19.42
C PRO A 743 -0.19 34.67 -19.32
N LEU A 744 -0.52 35.27 -20.48
CA LEU A 744 -1.17 36.57 -20.52
C LEU A 744 -2.62 36.49 -20.04
N LEU A 745 -3.35 35.45 -20.46
CA LEU A 745 -4.72 35.23 -19.98
C LEU A 745 -4.77 34.81 -18.50
N GLN A 746 -3.75 34.10 -18.00
CA GLN A 746 -3.60 33.83 -16.56
C GLN A 746 -3.43 35.12 -15.76
N MET A 747 -2.61 36.04 -16.25
CA MET A 747 -2.44 37.36 -15.63
C MET A 747 -3.76 38.15 -15.65
N PHE A 748 -4.46 38.21 -16.78
CA PHE A 748 -5.76 38.89 -16.84
C PHE A 748 -6.83 38.22 -15.97
N ALA A 749 -6.83 36.89 -15.86
CA ALA A 749 -7.72 36.18 -14.94
C ALA A 749 -7.46 36.58 -13.48
N LEU A 750 -6.17 36.66 -13.09
CA LEU A 750 -5.75 37.09 -11.76
C LEU A 750 -6.18 38.53 -11.46
N VAL A 751 -5.93 39.46 -12.39
CA VAL A 751 -6.37 40.86 -12.26
C VAL A 751 -7.90 40.92 -12.19
N SER A 752 -8.60 40.18 -13.06
CA SER A 752 -10.07 40.16 -13.12
C SER A 752 -10.70 39.70 -11.81
N GLN A 753 -10.16 38.64 -11.21
CA GLN A 753 -10.58 38.15 -9.90
C GLN A 753 -10.48 39.26 -8.84
N HIS A 754 -9.30 39.86 -8.68
CA HIS A 754 -9.05 40.85 -7.63
C HIS A 754 -9.58 42.24 -7.91
N THR A 755 -10.09 42.54 -9.11
CA THR A 755 -10.67 43.86 -9.45
C THR A 755 -12.20 43.83 -9.54
N SER A 756 -12.82 42.70 -9.22
CA SER A 756 -14.29 42.54 -9.15
C SER A 756 -14.90 42.83 -7.77
N VAL A 757 -14.13 43.48 -6.89
CA VAL A 757 -14.41 43.67 -5.45
C VAL A 757 -15.49 44.72 -5.11
N ASP A 758 -15.66 45.74 -5.95
CA ASP A 758 -16.74 46.73 -5.85
C ASP A 758 -17.05 47.29 -7.24
N SER A 759 -18.24 47.86 -7.39
CA SER A 759 -18.71 48.56 -8.59
C SER A 759 -17.73 49.58 -9.16
N THR A 760 -17.04 50.36 -8.32
CA THR A 760 -16.12 51.41 -8.78
C THR A 760 -14.84 50.82 -9.37
N VAL A 761 -14.24 49.85 -8.67
CA VAL A 761 -13.02 49.14 -9.11
C VAL A 761 -13.35 48.31 -10.36
N ALA A 762 -14.48 47.60 -10.36
CA ALA A 762 -14.93 46.81 -11.50
C ALA A 762 -15.19 47.67 -12.74
N THR A 763 -15.71 48.89 -12.57
CA THR A 763 -15.88 49.83 -13.69
C THR A 763 -14.52 50.26 -14.25
N ALA A 764 -13.53 50.53 -13.39
CA ALA A 764 -12.17 50.89 -13.82
C ALA A 764 -11.45 49.75 -14.57
N PHE A 765 -11.70 48.49 -14.21
CA PHE A 765 -11.10 47.31 -14.84
C PHE A 765 -12.02 46.59 -15.83
N GLN A 766 -13.10 47.24 -16.26
CA GLN A 766 -14.02 46.69 -17.26
C GLN A 766 -13.31 46.15 -18.52
N PRO A 767 -12.26 46.81 -19.07
CA PRO A 767 -11.50 46.25 -20.20
C PRO A 767 -10.91 44.87 -19.90
N VAL A 768 -10.33 44.67 -18.71
CA VAL A 768 -9.80 43.37 -18.28
C VAL A 768 -10.93 42.35 -18.15
N HIS A 769 -12.08 42.75 -17.60
CA HIS A 769 -13.24 41.88 -17.41
C HIS A 769 -13.91 41.46 -18.73
N VAL A 770 -13.79 42.29 -19.78
CA VAL A 770 -14.20 41.93 -21.15
C VAL A 770 -13.30 40.85 -21.72
N VAL A 771 -11.98 40.98 -21.55
CA VAL A 771 -10.99 40.02 -22.08
C VAL A 771 -11.06 38.70 -21.33
N VAL A 772 -11.13 38.75 -19.99
CA VAL A 772 -11.31 37.58 -19.11
C VAL A 772 -12.33 37.91 -18.02
N PRO A 773 -13.56 37.36 -18.09
CA PRO A 773 -14.58 37.61 -17.08
C PRO A 773 -14.19 37.10 -15.69
N PRO A 774 -14.63 37.77 -14.60
CA PRO A 774 -14.33 37.33 -13.24
C PRO A 774 -14.92 35.93 -12.97
N GLY A 775 -14.17 35.10 -12.23
CA GLY A 775 -14.57 33.72 -11.88
C GLY A 775 -14.27 32.65 -12.93
N GLN A 776 -13.65 32.98 -14.08
CA GLN A 776 -13.22 32.00 -15.09
C GLN A 776 -11.76 31.56 -14.91
N THR A 777 -11.47 30.81 -13.84
CA THR A 777 -10.11 30.28 -13.58
C THR A 777 -9.80 28.98 -14.34
N ASP A 778 -10.84 28.18 -14.64
CA ASP A 778 -10.69 26.84 -15.22
C ASP A 778 -10.69 26.84 -16.76
N ARG A 779 -11.15 27.94 -17.36
CA ARG A 779 -11.22 28.13 -18.82
C ARG A 779 -10.83 29.56 -19.17
N LEU A 780 -9.56 29.75 -19.53
CA LEU A 780 -9.02 31.06 -19.86
C LEU A 780 -9.41 31.54 -21.27
N ILE A 781 -9.62 30.61 -22.21
CA ILE A 781 -10.02 30.95 -23.58
C ILE A 781 -11.55 30.96 -23.68
N GLY A 782 -12.11 32.13 -23.97
CA GLY A 782 -13.55 32.39 -24.04
C GLY A 782 -13.89 33.45 -25.07
N ASP A 783 -15.17 33.81 -25.16
CA ASP A 783 -15.69 34.66 -26.24
C ASP A 783 -15.00 36.04 -26.31
N GLY A 784 -14.53 36.58 -25.18
CA GLY A 784 -13.83 37.86 -25.10
C GLY A 784 -12.39 37.89 -25.61
N ASN A 785 -11.75 36.73 -25.80
CA ASN A 785 -10.35 36.63 -26.22
C ASN A 785 -10.06 35.58 -27.31
N GLN A 786 -11.09 34.84 -27.75
CA GLN A 786 -10.97 33.77 -28.74
C GLN A 786 -10.32 34.27 -30.05
N ALA A 787 -10.78 35.41 -30.59
CA ALA A 787 -10.24 35.98 -31.82
C ALA A 787 -8.75 36.35 -31.70
N TYR A 788 -8.32 36.84 -30.54
CA TYR A 788 -6.91 37.13 -30.26
C TYR A 788 -6.07 35.84 -30.24
N VAL A 789 -6.53 34.82 -29.52
CA VAL A 789 -5.82 33.53 -29.42
C VAL A 789 -5.71 32.84 -30.78
N ASP A 790 -6.77 32.88 -31.59
CA ASP A 790 -6.78 32.34 -32.94
C ASP A 790 -5.80 33.11 -33.85
N GLY A 791 -5.79 34.44 -33.77
CA GLY A 791 -4.82 35.28 -34.49
C GLY A 791 -3.37 34.96 -34.12
N LEU A 792 -3.05 34.77 -32.84
CA LEU A 792 -1.71 34.34 -32.42
C LEU A 792 -1.32 32.96 -32.96
N ALA A 793 -2.28 32.02 -32.99
CA ALA A 793 -2.05 30.69 -33.55
C ALA A 793 -1.80 30.74 -35.07
N GLU A 794 -2.48 31.64 -35.79
CA GLU A 794 -2.26 31.89 -37.21
C GLU A 794 -0.88 32.48 -37.49
N VAL A 795 -0.45 33.48 -36.71
CA VAL A 795 0.92 34.04 -36.80
C VAL A 795 1.96 32.94 -36.57
N ARG A 796 1.77 32.09 -35.55
CA ARG A 796 2.67 30.95 -35.30
C ARG A 796 2.72 30.01 -36.49
N ASN A 797 1.58 29.67 -37.08
CA ASN A 797 1.51 28.75 -38.22
C ASN A 797 2.19 29.36 -39.47
N ALA A 798 2.07 30.67 -39.68
CA ALA A 798 2.74 31.39 -40.76
C ALA A 798 4.27 31.43 -40.59
N LEU A 799 4.79 31.29 -39.36
CA LEU A 799 6.24 31.21 -39.10
C LEU A 799 6.85 29.85 -39.44
N SER A 800 6.07 28.76 -39.50
CA SER A 800 6.55 27.41 -39.82
C SER A 800 7.40 27.33 -41.11
N PRO A 801 6.97 27.84 -42.28
CA PRO A 801 7.78 27.82 -43.50
C PRO A 801 9.08 28.62 -43.38
N VAL A 802 9.12 29.66 -42.53
CA VAL A 802 10.33 30.45 -42.27
C VAL A 802 11.33 29.68 -41.40
N LEU A 803 10.85 28.76 -40.53
CA LEU A 803 11.67 27.91 -39.68
C LEU A 803 12.27 26.71 -40.43
N GLU A 804 11.56 26.21 -41.44
CA GLU A 804 11.99 25.05 -42.25
C GLU A 804 12.98 25.42 -43.37
N ALA A 805 13.13 26.71 -43.67
CA ALA A 805 14.03 27.20 -44.71
C ALA A 805 15.50 27.15 -44.27
N SER A 806 16.36 26.48 -45.06
CA SER A 806 17.81 26.39 -44.83
C SER A 806 18.61 27.62 -45.31
N GLY A 807 17.95 28.73 -45.65
CA GLY A 807 18.53 29.96 -46.22
C GLY A 807 17.77 31.24 -45.80
N PRO A 808 18.15 32.44 -46.27
CA PRO A 808 17.43 33.68 -45.95
C PRO A 808 15.97 33.58 -46.40
N ALA A 809 15.05 34.03 -45.54
CA ALA A 809 13.61 33.86 -45.75
C ALA A 809 13.14 34.53 -47.05
N ASP A 810 12.37 33.79 -47.86
CA ASP A 810 11.76 34.31 -49.08
C ASP A 810 10.78 35.45 -48.76
N ALA A 811 10.80 36.52 -49.55
CA ALA A 811 9.96 37.70 -49.35
C ALA A 811 8.45 37.38 -49.24
N GLY A 812 8.00 36.32 -49.95
CA GLY A 812 6.62 35.83 -49.87
C GLY A 812 6.26 35.22 -48.51
N ALA A 813 7.18 34.48 -47.88
CA ALA A 813 6.97 33.90 -46.56
C ALA A 813 6.91 35.00 -45.49
N LEU A 814 7.77 36.02 -45.59
CA LEU A 814 7.75 37.19 -44.71
C LEU A 814 6.46 38.02 -44.88
N SER A 815 5.94 38.17 -46.10
CA SER A 815 4.65 38.85 -46.32
C SER A 815 3.45 38.09 -45.73
N GLY A 816 3.49 36.75 -45.72
CA GLY A 816 2.44 35.93 -45.11
C GLY A 816 2.41 36.04 -43.59
N VAL A 817 3.59 36.10 -42.97
CA VAL A 817 3.74 36.36 -41.52
C VAL A 817 3.24 37.76 -41.16
N ALA A 818 3.62 38.78 -41.95
CA ALA A 818 3.16 40.15 -41.72
C ALA A 818 1.62 40.26 -41.82
N GLY A 819 1.00 39.68 -42.85
CA GLY A 819 -0.46 39.70 -42.98
C GLY A 819 -1.20 38.97 -41.85
N SER A 820 -0.62 37.87 -41.33
CA SER A 820 -1.21 37.19 -40.15
C SER A 820 -1.04 38.02 -38.88
N ALA A 821 0.05 38.78 -38.76
CA ALA A 821 0.26 39.69 -37.63
C ALA A 821 -0.71 40.87 -37.66
N ASP A 822 -0.97 41.44 -38.84
CA ASP A 822 -1.99 42.48 -39.03
C ASP A 822 -3.39 41.98 -38.62
N GLN A 823 -3.73 40.72 -38.97
CA GLN A 823 -5.00 40.11 -38.56
C GLN A 823 -5.10 39.91 -37.04
N ALA A 824 -4.00 39.50 -36.38
CA ALA A 824 -3.96 39.39 -34.93
C ALA A 824 -4.11 40.78 -34.26
N GLU A 825 -3.52 41.82 -34.83
CA GLU A 825 -3.68 43.21 -34.34
C GLU A 825 -5.12 43.71 -34.52
N ASP A 826 -5.76 43.41 -35.65
CA ASP A 826 -7.16 43.73 -35.89
C ASP A 826 -8.10 42.99 -34.91
N ALA A 827 -7.78 41.75 -34.52
CA ALA A 827 -8.51 41.02 -33.49
C ALA A 827 -8.41 41.72 -32.12
N VAL A 828 -7.23 42.25 -31.75
CA VAL A 828 -7.06 43.07 -30.53
C VAL A 828 -7.93 44.33 -30.61
N ARG A 829 -7.89 45.06 -31.74
CA ARG A 829 -8.72 46.26 -31.94
C ARG A 829 -10.21 45.95 -31.87
N GLN A 830 -10.63 44.78 -32.36
CA GLN A 830 -12.03 44.34 -32.29
C GLN A 830 -12.48 44.09 -30.84
N VAL A 831 -11.63 43.47 -30.02
CA VAL A 831 -11.90 43.29 -28.58
C VAL A 831 -11.98 44.64 -27.88
N ALA A 832 -11.08 45.57 -28.20
CA ALA A 832 -11.04 46.91 -27.62
C ALA A 832 -12.29 47.76 -27.92
N GLN A 833 -13.08 47.45 -28.96
CA GLN A 833 -14.35 48.14 -29.23
C GLN A 833 -15.39 47.96 -28.12
N ALA A 834 -15.25 46.93 -27.28
CA ALA A 834 -16.12 46.69 -26.14
C ALA A 834 -15.65 47.38 -24.84
N PHE A 835 -14.53 48.13 -24.88
CA PHE A 835 -13.99 48.84 -23.72
C PHE A 835 -14.72 50.15 -23.46
N LEU A 836 -14.87 50.51 -22.18
CA LEU A 836 -15.35 51.82 -21.78
C LEU A 836 -14.32 52.91 -22.14
N ILE A 837 -14.81 54.03 -22.69
CA ILE A 837 -13.98 55.11 -23.27
C ILE A 837 -13.78 56.33 -22.37
N GLU A 838 -14.31 56.31 -21.14
CA GLU A 838 -14.23 57.43 -20.20
C GLU A 838 -13.58 57.02 -18.87
N GLY A 839 -12.96 58.00 -18.21
CA GLY A 839 -12.41 57.84 -16.86
C GLY A 839 -11.23 56.88 -16.77
N ARG A 840 -11.10 56.21 -15.61
CA ARG A 840 -10.02 55.24 -15.36
C ARG A 840 -10.11 54.00 -16.25
N ALA A 841 -11.32 53.65 -16.72
CA ALA A 841 -11.51 52.52 -17.62
C ALA A 841 -10.82 52.71 -18.97
N ALA A 842 -10.81 53.93 -19.51
CA ALA A 842 -10.07 54.23 -20.74
C ALA A 842 -8.55 54.03 -20.57
N GLN A 843 -7.99 54.49 -19.44
CA GLN A 843 -6.55 54.34 -19.14
C GLN A 843 -6.15 52.87 -18.99
N VAL A 844 -6.96 52.08 -18.29
CA VAL A 844 -6.73 50.62 -18.19
C VAL A 844 -6.93 49.95 -19.54
N GLY A 845 -7.90 50.41 -20.34
CA GLY A 845 -8.14 49.92 -21.70
C GLY A 845 -6.92 50.09 -22.60
N ASP A 846 -6.27 51.25 -22.54
CA ASP A 846 -5.02 51.53 -23.28
C ASP A 846 -3.84 50.65 -22.81
N LEU A 847 -3.83 50.19 -21.56
CA LEU A 847 -2.82 49.26 -21.05
C LEU A 847 -3.10 47.80 -21.43
N VAL A 848 -4.38 47.45 -21.60
CA VAL A 848 -4.83 46.11 -21.98
C VAL A 848 -4.68 45.88 -23.48
N GLN A 849 -4.92 46.92 -24.29
CA GLN A 849 -4.73 46.94 -25.74
C GLN A 849 -3.24 46.98 -26.11
#